data_AF-A0A6P4XRQ9-F1
#
_entry.id   AF-A0A6P4XRQ9-F1
#
_cell.length_a   1.000
_cell.length_b   1.000
_cell.length_c   1.000
_cell.angle_alpha   90.00
_cell.angle_beta   90.00
_cell.angle_gamma   90.00
#
_symmetry.space_group_name_H-M   'P 1'
#
loop_
_entity.id
_entity.type
_entity.pdbx_description
1 polymer ?
#
loop_
_entity_poly.entity_id
_entity_poly.type
_entity_poly.pdbx_seq_one_letter_code
_entity_poly.pdbx_strand_id
1 'polypeptide(L)'
;MSDSPLPGQVEEKEMQEMEKGATDGPISAPSQSDVISTHNILASMPSKTSQWSMSMHRRGRSARHRSARSARGTRPALLDVEGQGQDDEADLLAEEIAEGKMAVRDLAKPMDAKREMLRRLQGKRLKGFGWKVSAQRRWKKSKENMHDFFAKLEVWRSPMHSIEGKFGTGILSYFQFMRWLLFLNLVIFLLMFLFILLPSLIFTRQEALVTSQANSTNTTQANCESKYVPYNESLYQPPENHISDYIVDALQGKGIMEHTHLFYGYYENTIQRIQETDDFTFTYNLPLAYLLTSLSYFLISLVLMVRNSAQGLQESLVSSEDKFYTYCNKVFAGWDFCINDGRAADLKHGQIRYELKTDLEEQRILQKQAKRTGGEKCRLYSVRFIVNVFVLAILGAGGFLIYYASTFALQWTSQFGTDPNTDSFLKLLVTYTPSLTITGLNMIVPIIFDKLVGFEDYSPEFEIQMTLLRTVFLRLASVATLLGTLYTQIACSTYADPECQVCDVEIRCWETYVGQEMYKLVIMDFLVGTAVTLFVEFPRKFIVSRFKDKLEDVVGYQEFQIPKNVLDIVYSQTLCWIGTFFAPMLPAICVIKTFIFFYLKKLSLMHNCVPSTKPFRASKSRTFFMVILLVSFLLCIIPVGIGIVQIYPSRACGPFRSLNTMFEIVTQTIMGWPKIVRDIFFFIGSAGFLVPAVLILCLLLYYFRALSVAHKKMVAVLKDQLILEGKDKHFLLQRVYELQGTTDPTRAKQKKAQADRKAAAAAKTTPNGHNNESPPPRVPSSAWDNNTSHPNSVNDGW
;
A
#
# COMPACT_ATOMS: atom_id res chain seq x y z
N MET A 1 44.79 10.66 45.31
CA MET A 1 45.13 9.39 45.97
C MET A 1 43.90 8.97 46.77
N SER A 2 42.98 8.30 46.09
CA SER A 2 41.76 7.70 46.62
C SER A 2 41.13 6.92 45.47
N ASP A 3 41.41 5.62 45.44
CA ASP A 3 41.02 4.69 44.39
C ASP A 3 39.49 4.56 44.30
N SER A 4 38.96 4.77 43.10
CA SER A 4 37.57 4.47 42.74
C SER A 4 37.54 3.08 42.11
N PRO A 5 36.56 2.20 42.43
CA PRO A 5 36.58 0.83 41.92
C PRO A 5 36.17 0.76 40.44
N LEU A 6 36.79 -0.15 39.70
CA LEU A 6 36.45 -0.48 38.31
C LEU A 6 35.04 -1.13 38.22
N PRO A 7 34.29 -0.87 37.12
CA PRO A 7 32.87 -1.19 36.98
C PRO A 7 32.53 -2.70 37.00
N GLY A 8 33.51 -3.60 36.93
CA GLY A 8 33.28 -5.05 37.03
C GLY A 8 33.09 -5.58 38.46
N GLN A 9 33.54 -4.86 39.49
CA GLN A 9 33.43 -5.33 40.90
C GLN A 9 32.07 -5.01 41.56
N VAL A 10 31.26 -4.16 40.93
CA VAL A 10 29.89 -3.85 41.39
C VAL A 10 28.90 -4.90 40.87
N GLU A 11 29.08 -5.39 39.63
CA GLU A 11 28.27 -6.47 39.06
C GLU A 11 28.46 -7.82 39.79
N GLU A 12 29.66 -8.10 40.31
CA GLU A 12 29.94 -9.37 41.00
C GLU A 12 29.36 -9.39 42.43
N LYS A 13 29.25 -8.23 43.10
CA LYS A 13 28.59 -8.10 44.40
C LYS A 13 27.06 -8.16 44.31
N GLU A 14 26.45 -7.56 43.28
CA GLU A 14 25.00 -7.65 43.07
C GLU A 14 24.55 -9.06 42.63
N MET A 15 25.38 -9.78 41.86
CA MET A 15 25.13 -11.20 41.55
C MET A 15 25.25 -12.11 42.78
N GLN A 16 26.25 -11.88 43.66
CA GLN A 16 26.41 -12.68 44.88
C GLN A 16 25.34 -12.40 45.95
N GLU A 17 24.75 -11.20 45.99
CA GLU A 17 23.59 -10.91 46.84
C GLU A 17 22.28 -11.51 46.30
N MET A 18 22.09 -11.59 44.98
CA MET A 18 20.97 -12.34 44.39
C MET A 18 21.09 -13.85 44.61
N GLU A 19 22.29 -14.41 44.61
CA GLU A 19 22.53 -15.83 44.82
C GLU A 19 22.32 -16.24 46.29
N LYS A 20 22.69 -15.38 47.25
CA LYS A 20 22.45 -15.61 48.69
C LYS A 20 20.99 -15.49 49.12
N GLY A 21 20.16 -14.75 48.36
CA GLY A 21 18.71 -14.67 48.61
C GLY A 21 17.93 -15.95 48.20
N ALA A 22 18.58 -16.88 47.49
CA ALA A 22 17.93 -18.06 46.91
C ALA A 22 18.22 -19.37 47.67
N THR A 23 19.04 -19.36 48.73
CA THR A 23 19.60 -20.60 49.32
C THR A 23 19.11 -20.98 50.72
N ASP A 24 18.13 -20.31 51.32
CA ASP A 24 17.58 -20.73 52.62
C ASP A 24 16.12 -21.21 52.52
N GLY A 25 15.98 -22.50 52.24
CA GLY A 25 14.73 -23.25 52.36
C GLY A 25 14.78 -24.56 51.56
N PRO A 26 14.39 -25.72 52.14
CA PRO A 26 14.42 -26.97 51.40
C PRO A 26 13.41 -26.90 50.24
N ILE A 27 13.92 -26.95 49.01
CA ILE A 27 13.12 -27.07 47.79
C ILE A 27 12.43 -28.44 47.81
N SER A 28 11.18 -28.45 48.27
CA SER A 28 10.29 -29.59 48.09
C SER A 28 10.02 -29.78 46.59
N ALA A 29 10.20 -31.00 46.08
CA ALA A 29 9.86 -31.37 44.72
C ALA A 29 8.43 -30.91 44.38
N PRO A 30 8.20 -30.38 43.15
CA PRO A 30 6.89 -29.85 42.78
C PRO A 30 5.84 -30.94 42.92
N SER A 31 4.73 -30.58 43.56
CA SER A 31 3.63 -31.52 43.76
C SER A 31 3.08 -31.92 42.39
N GLN A 32 2.54 -33.14 42.28
CA GLN A 32 1.96 -33.64 41.03
C GLN A 32 0.86 -32.71 40.49
N SER A 33 0.22 -31.90 41.36
CA SER A 33 -0.71 -30.82 41.00
C SER A 33 -0.07 -29.63 40.30
N ASP A 34 1.17 -29.26 40.61
CA ASP A 34 1.88 -28.12 39.99
C ASP A 34 2.40 -28.46 38.59
N VAL A 35 2.77 -29.73 38.37
CA VAL A 35 3.13 -30.25 37.05
C VAL A 35 1.88 -30.41 36.17
N ILE A 36 0.75 -30.80 36.75
CA ILE A 36 -0.53 -30.89 36.02
C ILE A 36 -1.09 -29.49 35.71
N SER A 37 -0.94 -28.50 36.59
CA SER A 37 -1.40 -27.13 36.34
C SER A 37 -0.60 -26.45 35.22
N THR A 38 0.73 -26.60 35.20
CA THR A 38 1.60 -26.08 34.14
C THR A 38 1.38 -26.77 32.79
N HIS A 39 1.14 -28.08 32.79
CA HIS A 39 0.80 -28.83 31.57
C HIS A 39 -0.61 -28.51 31.04
N ASN A 40 -1.56 -28.18 31.92
CA ASN A 40 -2.91 -27.72 31.56
C ASN A 40 -2.94 -26.26 31.08
N ILE A 41 -2.06 -25.39 31.61
CA ILE A 41 -1.86 -24.03 31.12
C ILE A 41 -1.31 -24.07 29.68
N LEU A 42 -0.34 -24.94 29.39
CA LEU A 42 0.20 -25.15 28.04
C LEU A 42 -0.81 -25.79 27.07
N ALA A 43 -1.67 -26.68 27.55
CA ALA A 43 -2.73 -27.31 26.74
C ALA A 43 -3.95 -26.40 26.48
N SER A 44 -4.15 -25.36 27.30
CA SER A 44 -5.27 -24.40 27.19
C SER A 44 -4.91 -23.13 26.40
N MET A 45 -3.63 -22.92 26.06
CA MET A 45 -3.25 -21.85 25.15
C MET A 45 -3.80 -22.16 23.74
N PRO A 46 -4.55 -21.26 23.11
CA PRO A 46 -5.01 -21.47 21.75
C PRO A 46 -3.79 -21.53 20.84
N SER A 47 -3.48 -22.72 20.30
CA SER A 47 -2.59 -22.85 19.15
C SER A 47 -3.10 -21.92 18.04
N LYS A 48 -2.20 -21.19 17.37
CA LYS A 48 -2.49 -20.22 16.29
C LYS A 48 -3.49 -20.72 15.23
N THR A 49 -3.74 -22.02 15.14
CA THR A 49 -4.77 -22.67 14.32
C THR A 49 -6.22 -22.28 14.64
N SER A 50 -6.57 -21.78 15.85
CA SER A 50 -7.98 -21.47 16.19
C SER A 50 -8.45 -20.06 15.82
N GLN A 51 -7.57 -19.05 15.82
CA GLN A 51 -7.94 -17.68 15.40
C GLN A 51 -8.07 -17.52 13.87
N TRP A 52 -7.40 -18.35 13.09
CA TRP A 52 -7.52 -18.36 11.62
C TRP A 52 -8.76 -19.09 11.10
N SER A 53 -9.50 -19.81 11.96
CA SER A 53 -10.68 -20.57 11.54
C SER A 53 -11.87 -19.70 11.14
N MET A 54 -11.92 -18.42 11.54
CA MET A 54 -12.98 -17.48 11.16
C MET A 54 -12.72 -16.68 9.87
N SER A 55 -11.50 -16.68 9.31
CA SER A 55 -11.18 -15.90 8.10
C SER A 55 -10.87 -16.73 6.85
N MET A 56 -10.72 -18.06 6.98
CA MET A 56 -10.29 -18.88 5.84
C MET A 56 -11.12 -20.17 5.69
N HIS A 57 -12.39 -20.05 5.29
CA HIS A 57 -13.16 -21.16 4.68
C HIS A 57 -13.89 -20.71 3.40
N ARG A 58 -13.11 -20.23 2.41
CA ARG A 58 -13.44 -20.33 0.98
C ARG A 58 -12.23 -20.90 0.22
N ARG A 59 -12.03 -22.21 0.29
CA ARG A 59 -11.52 -23.09 -0.79
C ARG A 59 -11.41 -24.50 -0.24
N GLY A 60 -12.02 -25.46 -0.95
CA GLY A 60 -12.31 -26.78 -0.40
C GLY A 60 -11.12 -27.74 -0.35
N ARG A 61 -11.24 -28.77 0.49
CA ARG A 61 -11.38 -30.16 0.06
C ARG A 61 -11.71 -31.07 1.23
N SER A 62 -12.66 -31.97 0.97
CA SER A 62 -12.81 -33.34 1.46
C SER A 62 -11.72 -33.86 2.40
N ALA A 63 -12.10 -34.14 3.64
CA ALA A 63 -11.44 -35.15 4.47
C ALA A 63 -12.51 -36.10 5.03
N ARG A 64 -12.43 -37.36 4.58
CA ARG A 64 -13.13 -38.53 5.08
C ARG A 64 -12.95 -38.65 6.59
N HIS A 65 -14.03 -38.82 7.34
CA HIS A 65 -13.96 -39.43 8.66
C HIS A 65 -14.64 -40.79 8.69
N ARG A 66 -13.88 -41.74 9.23
CA ARG A 66 -14.21 -43.13 9.51
C ARG A 66 -15.35 -43.21 10.52
N SER A 67 -16.27 -44.14 10.25
CA SER A 67 -17.27 -44.65 11.17
C SER A 67 -16.60 -45.21 12.43
N ALA A 68 -17.08 -44.79 13.60
CA ALA A 68 -16.90 -45.52 14.86
C ALA A 68 -18.27 -45.90 15.41
N ARG A 69 -18.36 -47.15 15.84
CA ARG A 69 -19.55 -47.93 16.17
C ARG A 69 -20.29 -47.41 17.41
N SER A 70 -21.60 -47.58 17.30
CA SER A 70 -22.63 -47.61 18.34
C SER A 70 -22.21 -48.29 19.64
N ALA A 71 -22.53 -47.64 20.77
CA ALA A 71 -22.85 -48.30 22.02
C ALA A 71 -24.16 -47.69 22.55
N ARG A 72 -25.18 -48.54 22.68
CA ARG A 72 -26.50 -48.25 23.25
C ARG A 72 -26.38 -47.96 24.75
N GLY A 73 -27.07 -46.91 25.20
CA GLY A 73 -27.34 -46.63 26.60
C GLY A 73 -28.66 -45.85 26.72
N THR A 74 -29.59 -46.43 27.45
CA THR A 74 -31.02 -46.14 27.62
C THR A 74 -31.32 -44.72 28.14
N ARG A 75 -32.33 -44.05 27.57
CA ARG A 75 -32.99 -42.86 28.15
C ARG A 75 -34.41 -43.25 28.61
N PRO A 76 -34.90 -42.80 29.78
CA PRO A 76 -36.32 -42.78 30.06
C PRO A 76 -36.97 -41.48 29.56
N ALA A 77 -38.26 -41.59 29.27
CA ALA A 77 -39.12 -40.67 28.55
C ALA A 77 -39.39 -39.34 29.27
N LEU A 78 -39.52 -38.26 28.50
CA LEU A 78 -40.20 -37.03 28.90
C LEU A 78 -41.00 -36.47 27.70
N LEU A 79 -42.32 -36.61 27.79
CA LEU A 79 -43.43 -35.83 27.21
C LEU A 79 -43.25 -35.16 25.82
N ASP A 80 -43.97 -35.71 24.83
CA ASP A 80 -44.33 -35.08 23.55
C ASP A 80 -45.30 -33.90 23.76
N VAL A 81 -44.81 -32.67 23.59
CA VAL A 81 -45.62 -31.48 23.26
C VAL A 81 -44.76 -30.56 22.36
N GLU A 82 -44.51 -30.96 21.11
CA GLU A 82 -43.69 -30.13 20.21
C GLU A 82 -44.07 -30.30 18.73
N GLY A 83 -45.37 -30.38 18.44
CA GLY A 83 -45.87 -30.65 17.08
C GLY A 83 -46.33 -29.45 16.26
N GLN A 84 -46.52 -28.26 16.84
CA GLN A 84 -47.15 -27.12 16.13
C GLN A 84 -46.24 -25.90 15.91
N GLY A 85 -45.13 -25.74 16.64
CA GLY A 85 -44.23 -24.58 16.47
C GLY A 85 -43.13 -24.74 15.40
N GLN A 86 -42.83 -25.99 14.98
CA GLN A 86 -41.73 -26.28 14.06
C GLN A 86 -42.05 -25.96 12.58
N ASP A 87 -43.33 -25.98 12.20
CA ASP A 87 -43.74 -25.67 10.83
C ASP A 87 -43.74 -24.16 10.57
N ASP A 88 -44.14 -23.34 11.55
CA ASP A 88 -44.13 -21.87 11.43
C ASP A 88 -42.69 -21.29 11.38
N GLU A 89 -41.76 -21.84 12.17
CA GLU A 89 -40.34 -21.44 12.11
C GLU A 89 -39.71 -21.84 10.76
N ALA A 90 -40.10 -22.98 10.21
CA ALA A 90 -39.61 -23.43 8.91
C ALA A 90 -40.12 -22.55 7.76
N ASP A 91 -41.35 -22.04 7.83
CA ASP A 91 -41.91 -21.13 6.82
C ASP A 91 -41.33 -19.72 6.91
N LEU A 92 -41.13 -19.16 8.12
CA LEU A 92 -40.42 -17.89 8.32
C LEU A 92 -38.99 -17.92 7.79
N LEU A 93 -38.24 -19.00 8.09
CA LEU A 93 -36.89 -19.20 7.57
C LEU A 93 -36.87 -19.38 6.05
N ALA A 94 -37.89 -20.04 5.48
CA ALA A 94 -38.01 -20.18 4.02
C ALA A 94 -38.27 -18.83 3.35
N GLU A 95 -39.03 -17.94 3.98
CA GLU A 95 -39.28 -16.58 3.50
C GLU A 95 -38.03 -15.70 3.57
N GLU A 96 -37.27 -15.73 4.68
CA GLU A 96 -35.98 -15.02 4.78
C GLU A 96 -34.94 -15.49 3.75
N ILE A 97 -34.91 -16.79 3.45
CA ILE A 97 -34.05 -17.36 2.41
C ILE A 97 -34.52 -16.94 1.01
N ALA A 98 -35.83 -16.84 0.77
CA ALA A 98 -36.40 -16.37 -0.49
C ALA A 98 -36.10 -14.87 -0.74
N GLU A 99 -36.08 -14.06 0.33
CA GLU A 99 -35.67 -12.64 0.30
C GLU A 99 -34.15 -12.46 0.20
N GLY A 100 -33.36 -13.52 0.33
CA GLY A 100 -31.90 -13.50 0.17
C GLY A 100 -31.14 -12.98 1.39
N LYS A 101 -31.77 -12.91 2.57
CA LYS A 101 -31.16 -12.48 3.83
C LYS A 101 -30.22 -13.53 4.42
N MET A 102 -30.43 -14.82 4.12
CA MET A 102 -29.62 -15.94 4.60
C MET A 102 -29.42 -17.01 3.52
N ALA A 103 -28.23 -17.64 3.46
CA ALA A 103 -28.00 -18.76 2.55
C ALA A 103 -28.32 -20.10 3.24
N VAL A 104 -28.96 -21.03 2.52
CA VAL A 104 -29.28 -22.40 3.01
C VAL A 104 -28.05 -23.14 3.58
N ARG A 105 -26.86 -22.80 3.07
CA ARG A 105 -25.59 -23.37 3.54
C ARG A 105 -25.29 -23.00 5.00
N ASP A 106 -25.73 -21.83 5.44
CA ASP A 106 -25.37 -21.23 6.73
C ASP A 106 -26.32 -21.67 7.86
N LEU A 107 -27.40 -22.40 7.55
CA LEU A 107 -28.27 -23.00 8.57
C LEU A 107 -27.51 -24.06 9.39
N ALA A 108 -27.65 -24.02 10.72
CA ALA A 108 -27.17 -25.09 11.61
C ALA A 108 -28.12 -26.32 11.62
N LYS A 109 -28.66 -26.70 10.46
CA LYS A 109 -29.55 -27.87 10.30
C LYS A 109 -28.84 -29.02 9.56
N PRO A 110 -29.19 -30.29 9.86
CA PRO A 110 -28.64 -31.47 9.17
C PRO A 110 -28.90 -31.41 7.65
N MET A 111 -28.04 -32.08 6.87
CA MET A 111 -28.04 -32.00 5.40
C MET A 111 -29.36 -32.41 4.74
N ASP A 112 -30.09 -33.33 5.35
CA ASP A 112 -31.37 -33.81 4.82
C ASP A 112 -32.47 -32.75 4.99
N ALA A 113 -32.51 -32.05 6.13
CA ALA A 113 -33.40 -30.91 6.34
C ALA A 113 -33.10 -29.75 5.37
N LYS A 114 -31.80 -29.49 5.08
CA LYS A 114 -31.41 -28.49 4.07
C LYS A 114 -31.87 -28.86 2.65
N ARG A 115 -31.81 -30.15 2.30
CA ARG A 115 -32.28 -30.66 1.00
C ARG A 115 -33.79 -30.53 0.85
N GLU A 116 -34.54 -30.78 1.93
CA GLU A 116 -35.99 -30.64 1.93
C GLU A 116 -36.43 -29.16 1.79
N MET A 117 -35.77 -28.26 2.51
CA MET A 117 -36.02 -26.82 2.41
C MET A 117 -35.74 -26.28 1.00
N LEU A 118 -34.66 -26.77 0.36
CA LEU A 118 -34.36 -26.48 -1.05
C LEU A 118 -35.45 -26.97 -2.01
N ARG A 119 -36.06 -28.13 -1.74
CA ARG A 119 -37.19 -28.65 -2.53
C ARG A 119 -38.44 -27.79 -2.35
N ARG A 120 -38.75 -27.36 -1.12
CA ARG A 120 -39.89 -26.46 -0.82
C ARG A 120 -39.75 -25.10 -1.52
N LEU A 121 -38.54 -24.53 -1.55
CA LEU A 121 -38.22 -23.28 -2.26
C LEU A 121 -38.31 -23.41 -3.79
N GLN A 122 -37.99 -24.59 -4.34
CA GLN A 122 -38.16 -24.85 -5.77
C GLN A 122 -39.64 -24.97 -6.18
N GLY A 123 -40.51 -25.45 -5.28
CA GLY A 123 -41.96 -25.52 -5.49
C GLY A 123 -42.67 -24.17 -5.45
N LYS A 124 -42.26 -23.25 -4.56
CA LYS A 124 -42.83 -21.89 -4.43
C LYS A 124 -42.22 -20.86 -5.41
N ARG A 125 -41.85 -21.26 -6.64
CA ARG A 125 -41.22 -20.36 -7.64
C ARG A 125 -42.20 -19.26 -8.10
N LEU A 126 -42.18 -18.11 -7.40
CA LEU A 126 -42.90 -16.90 -7.80
C LEU A 126 -42.52 -16.50 -9.24
N LYS A 127 -43.51 -16.55 -10.13
CA LYS A 127 -43.40 -16.28 -11.58
C LYS A 127 -43.07 -14.81 -11.94
N GLY A 128 -42.90 -13.90 -10.98
CA GLY A 128 -42.72 -12.46 -11.24
C GLY A 128 -41.30 -11.88 -11.18
N PHE A 129 -40.32 -12.58 -10.59
CA PHE A 129 -38.99 -11.99 -10.28
C PHE A 129 -37.82 -12.52 -11.11
N GLY A 130 -38.10 -13.23 -12.20
CA GLY A 130 -37.11 -13.96 -12.99
C GLY A 130 -36.05 -13.07 -13.63
N TRP A 131 -36.40 -11.88 -14.11
CA TRP A 131 -35.46 -11.00 -14.83
C TRP A 131 -34.41 -10.39 -13.89
N LYS A 132 -34.81 -9.95 -12.69
CA LYS A 132 -33.93 -9.34 -11.68
C LYS A 132 -32.93 -10.36 -11.11
N VAL A 133 -33.40 -11.57 -10.81
CA VAL A 133 -32.55 -12.69 -10.34
C VAL A 133 -31.64 -13.20 -11.46
N SER A 134 -32.11 -13.21 -12.72
CA SER A 134 -31.30 -13.60 -13.87
C SER A 134 -30.21 -12.57 -14.19
N ALA A 135 -30.52 -11.27 -14.09
CA ALA A 135 -29.54 -10.20 -14.24
C ALA A 135 -28.47 -10.26 -13.14
N GLN A 136 -28.88 -10.47 -11.88
CA GLN A 136 -27.95 -10.63 -10.76
C GLN A 136 -27.07 -11.88 -10.89
N ARG A 137 -27.61 -13.00 -11.40
CA ARG A 137 -26.82 -14.21 -11.71
C ARG A 137 -25.88 -14.01 -12.89
N ARG A 138 -26.29 -13.32 -13.96
CA ARG A 138 -25.42 -12.98 -15.10
C ARG A 138 -24.30 -12.05 -14.66
N TRP A 139 -24.60 -11.04 -13.84
CA TRP A 139 -23.59 -10.15 -13.26
C TRP A 139 -22.62 -10.90 -12.36
N LYS A 140 -23.12 -11.79 -11.49
CA LYS A 140 -22.27 -12.63 -10.63
C LYS A 140 -21.40 -13.58 -11.45
N LYS A 141 -21.96 -14.23 -12.47
CA LYS A 141 -21.24 -15.14 -13.38
C LYS A 141 -20.23 -14.38 -14.26
N SER A 142 -20.55 -13.16 -14.69
CA SER A 142 -19.63 -12.27 -15.41
C SER A 142 -18.50 -11.79 -14.51
N LYS A 143 -18.80 -11.45 -13.25
CA LYS A 143 -17.80 -11.09 -12.23
C LYS A 143 -16.88 -12.26 -11.91
N GLU A 144 -17.42 -13.47 -11.80
CA GLU A 144 -16.66 -14.71 -11.60
C GLU A 144 -15.81 -15.05 -12.83
N ASN A 145 -16.36 -14.94 -14.05
CA ASN A 145 -15.61 -15.15 -15.29
C ASN A 145 -14.52 -14.09 -15.52
N MET A 146 -14.79 -12.82 -15.22
CA MET A 146 -13.77 -11.77 -15.24
C MET A 146 -12.70 -12.06 -14.19
N HIS A 147 -13.08 -12.44 -12.97
CA HIS A 147 -12.13 -12.81 -11.93
C HIS A 147 -11.28 -14.02 -12.36
N ASP A 148 -11.85 -15.04 -12.99
CA ASP A 148 -11.13 -16.21 -13.49
C ASP A 148 -10.26 -15.89 -14.71
N PHE A 149 -10.68 -14.97 -15.57
CA PHE A 149 -9.86 -14.43 -16.66
C PHE A 149 -8.68 -13.62 -16.12
N PHE A 150 -8.92 -12.72 -15.16
CA PHE A 150 -7.87 -11.99 -14.45
C PHE A 150 -6.96 -12.90 -13.63
N ALA A 151 -7.49 -13.99 -13.07
CA ALA A 151 -6.70 -15.00 -12.35
C ALA A 151 -5.83 -15.84 -13.29
N LYS A 152 -6.30 -16.12 -14.51
CA LYS A 152 -5.50 -16.75 -15.57
C LYS A 152 -4.46 -15.79 -16.15
N LEU A 153 -4.77 -14.50 -16.18
CA LEU A 153 -3.84 -13.41 -16.49
C LEU A 153 -3.02 -12.96 -15.26
N GLU A 154 -2.87 -13.77 -14.20
CA GLU A 154 -1.97 -13.43 -13.08
C GLU A 154 -0.51 -13.41 -13.56
N VAL A 155 -0.11 -12.25 -14.09
CA VAL A 155 1.25 -11.99 -14.53
C VAL A 155 2.19 -12.25 -13.34
N TRP A 156 3.21 -13.07 -13.59
CA TRP A 156 4.32 -13.37 -12.67
C TRP A 156 4.01 -14.10 -11.36
N ARG A 157 2.91 -14.88 -11.28
CA ARG A 157 2.60 -15.67 -10.08
C ARG A 157 3.74 -16.61 -9.63
N SER A 158 4.31 -17.38 -10.55
CA SER A 158 5.41 -18.31 -10.26
C SER A 158 6.70 -17.57 -9.83
N PRO A 159 7.18 -16.55 -10.57
CA PRO A 159 8.28 -15.69 -10.12
C PRO A 159 8.09 -15.10 -8.72
N MET A 160 6.89 -14.61 -8.40
CA MET A 160 6.59 -14.02 -7.09
C MET A 160 6.69 -15.03 -5.94
N HIS A 161 6.13 -16.23 -6.10
CA HIS A 161 6.26 -17.28 -5.09
C HIS A 161 7.72 -17.71 -4.89
N SER A 162 8.52 -17.75 -5.96
CA SER A 162 9.94 -18.05 -5.82
C SER A 162 10.71 -16.96 -5.06
N ILE A 163 10.35 -15.69 -5.23
CA ILE A 163 10.95 -14.56 -4.50
C ILE A 163 10.53 -14.62 -3.03
N GLU A 164 9.24 -14.86 -2.76
CA GLU A 164 8.69 -15.03 -1.42
C GLU A 164 9.42 -16.13 -0.64
N GLY A 165 9.63 -17.30 -1.26
CA GLY A 165 10.29 -18.43 -0.60
C GLY A 165 11.76 -18.19 -0.26
N LYS A 166 12.47 -17.30 -0.97
CA LYS A 166 13.90 -17.02 -0.75
C LYS A 166 14.18 -15.77 0.07
N PHE A 167 13.37 -14.74 -0.11
CA PHE A 167 13.62 -13.38 0.42
C PHE A 167 12.52 -12.90 1.38
N GLY A 168 11.43 -13.66 1.54
CA GLY A 168 10.34 -13.35 2.44
C GLY A 168 9.30 -12.37 1.87
N THR A 169 8.30 -12.08 2.71
CA THR A 169 7.09 -11.31 2.35
C THR A 169 7.35 -9.80 2.20
N GLY A 170 8.42 -9.27 2.79
CA GLY A 170 8.80 -7.86 2.67
C GLY A 170 9.14 -7.48 1.24
N ILE A 171 10.06 -8.22 0.62
CA ILE A 171 10.47 -7.98 -0.77
C ILE A 171 9.34 -8.35 -1.75
N LEU A 172 8.54 -9.37 -1.43
CA LEU A 172 7.33 -9.68 -2.21
C LEU A 172 6.37 -8.47 -2.32
N SER A 173 6.24 -7.69 -1.25
CA SER A 173 5.34 -6.52 -1.21
C SER A 173 5.70 -5.47 -2.26
N TYR A 174 6.99 -5.32 -2.59
CA TYR A 174 7.47 -4.48 -3.68
C TYR A 174 7.04 -4.98 -5.06
N PHE A 175 7.23 -6.27 -5.36
CA PHE A 175 6.83 -6.83 -6.66
C PHE A 175 5.31 -6.85 -6.82
N GLN A 176 4.56 -7.05 -5.74
CA GLN A 176 3.10 -6.90 -5.75
C GLN A 176 2.69 -5.46 -6.05
N PHE A 177 3.38 -4.46 -5.48
CA PHE A 177 3.16 -3.05 -5.77
C PHE A 177 3.44 -2.72 -7.25
N MET A 178 4.58 -3.18 -7.78
CA MET A 178 4.92 -3.01 -9.19
C MET A 178 3.89 -3.64 -10.13
N ARG A 179 3.41 -4.86 -9.81
CA ARG A 179 2.34 -5.51 -10.57
C ARG A 179 1.04 -4.72 -10.52
N TRP A 180 0.67 -4.18 -9.36
CA TRP A 180 -0.52 -3.34 -9.24
C TRP A 180 -0.41 -2.06 -10.09
N LEU A 181 0.77 -1.43 -10.13
CA LEU A 181 1.03 -0.27 -11.00
C LEU A 181 1.04 -0.61 -12.49
N LEU A 182 1.52 -1.80 -12.89
CA LEU A 182 1.38 -2.28 -14.26
C LEU A 182 -0.09 -2.32 -14.69
N PHE A 183 -0.98 -2.86 -13.84
CA PHE A 183 -2.41 -2.89 -14.10
C PHE A 183 -3.03 -1.49 -14.12
N LEU A 184 -2.59 -0.59 -13.25
CA LEU A 184 -3.05 0.80 -13.27
C LEU A 184 -2.70 1.48 -14.60
N ASN A 185 -1.44 1.38 -15.04
CA ASN A 185 -1.00 1.97 -16.32
C ASN A 185 -1.69 1.31 -17.52
N LEU A 186 -1.99 0.01 -17.46
CA LEU A 186 -2.78 -0.67 -18.47
C LEU A 186 -4.21 -0.13 -18.54
N VAL A 187 -4.86 0.13 -17.40
CA VAL A 187 -6.20 0.73 -17.37
C VAL A 187 -6.18 2.15 -17.95
N ILE A 188 -5.19 2.97 -17.59
CA ILE A 188 -5.03 4.33 -18.14
C ILE A 188 -4.81 4.26 -19.64
N PHE A 189 -3.91 3.37 -20.11
CA PHE A 189 -3.68 3.13 -21.53
C PHE A 189 -4.97 2.73 -22.26
N LEU A 190 -5.74 1.79 -21.72
CA LEU A 190 -6.99 1.34 -22.34
C LEU A 190 -8.02 2.47 -22.42
N LEU A 191 -8.12 3.34 -21.41
CA LEU A 191 -9.00 4.50 -21.47
C LEU A 191 -8.59 5.47 -22.58
N MET A 192 -7.30 5.84 -22.64
CA MET A 192 -6.79 6.73 -23.71
C MET A 192 -6.92 6.08 -25.09
N PHE A 193 -6.65 4.77 -25.19
CA PHE A 193 -6.80 4.02 -26.42
C PHE A 193 -8.25 3.99 -26.90
N LEU A 194 -9.20 3.64 -26.03
CA LEU A 194 -10.61 3.46 -26.42
C LEU A 194 -11.32 4.77 -26.74
N PHE A 195 -11.06 5.85 -26.00
CA PHE A 195 -11.80 7.11 -26.14
C PHE A 195 -11.07 8.18 -26.95
N ILE A 196 -9.76 8.07 -27.16
CA ILE A 196 -8.99 9.10 -27.88
C ILE A 196 -8.36 8.49 -29.13
N LEU A 197 -7.55 7.44 -28.98
CA LEU A 197 -6.84 6.85 -30.11
C LEU A 197 -7.79 6.16 -31.10
N LEU A 198 -8.68 5.29 -30.62
CA LEU A 198 -9.54 4.46 -31.45
C LEU A 198 -10.47 5.29 -32.35
N PRO A 199 -11.17 6.34 -31.86
CA PRO A 199 -11.90 7.26 -32.73
C PRO A 199 -10.98 7.94 -33.76
N SER A 200 -9.80 8.42 -33.36
CA SER A 200 -8.86 9.05 -34.28
C SER A 200 -8.32 8.13 -35.39
N LEU A 201 -8.29 6.81 -35.15
CA LEU A 201 -7.86 5.80 -36.14
C LEU A 201 -9.00 5.35 -37.06
N ILE A 202 -10.22 5.24 -36.53
CA ILE A 202 -11.39 4.76 -37.30
C ILE A 202 -11.89 5.86 -38.23
N PHE A 203 -11.91 7.11 -37.77
CA PHE A 203 -12.44 8.23 -38.53
C PHE A 203 -11.30 8.87 -39.31
N THR A 204 -11.08 8.38 -40.53
CA THR A 204 -10.16 8.99 -41.49
C THR A 204 -10.45 10.47 -41.64
N ARG A 205 -9.38 11.28 -41.69
CA ARG A 205 -9.33 12.66 -42.16
C ARG A 205 -10.10 12.74 -43.48
N GLN A 206 -11.40 12.97 -43.43
CA GLN A 206 -12.12 13.38 -44.61
C GLN A 206 -11.64 14.80 -44.82
N GLU A 207 -10.68 14.95 -45.74
CA GLU A 207 -10.26 16.25 -46.25
C GLU A 207 -11.54 17.03 -46.46
N ALA A 208 -11.75 18.03 -45.60
CA ALA A 208 -12.74 19.02 -45.84
C ALA A 208 -12.25 19.74 -47.12
N LEU A 209 -12.71 19.24 -48.26
CA LEU A 209 -12.98 19.97 -49.49
C LEU A 209 -14.02 21.07 -49.17
N VAL A 210 -13.70 21.91 -48.18
CA VAL A 210 -14.32 23.20 -47.94
C VAL A 210 -13.33 24.14 -48.60
N THR A 211 -13.35 24.25 -49.93
CA THR A 211 -14.06 25.38 -50.56
C THR A 211 -14.24 26.52 -49.56
N SER A 212 -13.19 27.33 -49.44
CA SER A 212 -13.25 28.79 -49.42
C SER A 212 -14.66 29.38 -49.33
N GLN A 213 -15.29 29.28 -48.17
CA GLN A 213 -16.44 30.10 -47.76
C GLN A 213 -16.77 29.90 -46.27
N ALA A 214 -15.79 30.09 -45.40
CA ALA A 214 -16.08 30.50 -44.02
C ALA A 214 -16.19 32.03 -44.02
N ASN A 215 -17.41 32.53 -44.22
CA ASN A 215 -17.73 33.89 -43.83
C ASN A 215 -17.51 34.04 -42.32
N SER A 216 -16.52 34.85 -41.97
CA SER A 216 -16.35 35.54 -40.69
C SER A 216 -16.53 34.70 -39.41
N THR A 217 -15.43 34.13 -38.93
CA THR A 217 -14.98 34.30 -37.52
C THR A 217 -13.46 34.13 -37.44
N ASN A 218 -12.76 35.19 -37.03
CA ASN A 218 -11.34 35.30 -36.66
C ASN A 218 -10.28 35.01 -37.74
N THR A 219 -9.96 36.04 -38.53
CA THR A 219 -8.87 36.08 -39.54
C THR A 219 -7.49 35.67 -39.00
N THR A 220 -7.23 35.83 -37.70
CA THR A 220 -5.97 35.42 -37.05
C THR A 220 -5.87 33.91 -36.83
N GLN A 221 -6.99 33.21 -36.60
CA GLN A 221 -7.01 31.78 -36.33
C GLN A 221 -6.75 30.93 -37.59
N ALA A 222 -7.39 31.29 -38.70
CA ALA A 222 -7.15 30.65 -40.00
C ALA A 222 -5.70 30.85 -40.49
N ASN A 223 -5.10 32.01 -40.18
CA ASN A 223 -3.71 32.31 -40.50
C ASN A 223 -2.70 31.46 -39.69
N CYS A 224 -3.03 31.09 -38.44
CA CYS A 224 -2.16 30.24 -37.62
C CYS A 224 -2.14 28.79 -38.07
N GLU A 225 -3.31 28.23 -38.40
CA GLU A 225 -3.42 26.87 -38.93
C GLU A 225 -2.72 26.77 -40.30
N SER A 226 -2.93 27.75 -41.18
CA SER A 226 -2.27 27.81 -42.49
C SER A 226 -0.75 28.04 -42.43
N LYS A 227 -0.20 28.60 -41.35
CA LYS A 227 1.26 28.78 -41.14
C LYS A 227 1.92 27.61 -40.41
N TYR A 228 1.17 26.86 -39.62
CA TYR A 228 1.70 25.70 -38.88
C TYR A 228 1.86 24.47 -39.77
N VAL A 229 0.93 24.23 -40.71
CA VAL A 229 0.99 23.09 -41.64
C VAL A 229 2.26 23.11 -42.53
N PRO A 230 2.66 24.23 -43.17
CA PRO A 230 3.88 24.29 -43.97
C PRO A 230 5.17 24.20 -43.14
N TYR A 231 5.17 24.74 -41.91
CA TYR A 231 6.31 24.61 -40.99
C TYR A 231 6.50 23.15 -40.55
N ASN A 232 5.40 22.46 -40.22
CA ASN A 232 5.41 21.03 -39.92
C ASN A 232 5.90 20.20 -41.12
N GLU A 233 5.47 20.52 -42.34
CA GLU A 233 5.98 19.86 -43.56
C GLU A 233 7.46 20.15 -43.82
N SER A 234 7.97 21.33 -43.48
CA SER A 234 9.40 21.64 -43.58
C SER A 234 10.27 20.91 -42.54
N LEU A 235 9.70 20.60 -41.36
CA LEU A 235 10.33 19.78 -40.33
C LEU A 235 10.28 18.27 -40.67
N TYR A 236 9.40 17.87 -41.58
CA TYR A 236 9.19 16.50 -42.05
C TYR A 236 10.20 16.08 -43.13
N GLN A 237 11.16 16.93 -43.53
CA GLN A 237 12.21 16.49 -44.45
C GLN A 237 12.95 15.29 -43.83
N PRO A 238 12.83 14.08 -44.41
CA PRO A 238 13.42 12.90 -43.82
C PRO A 238 14.94 13.11 -43.77
N PRO A 239 15.60 12.86 -42.64
CA PRO A 239 17.06 12.92 -42.58
C PRO A 239 17.63 11.99 -43.66
N GLU A 240 18.65 12.43 -44.38
CA GLU A 240 19.30 11.67 -45.44
C GLU A 240 19.75 10.30 -44.89
N ASN A 241 18.99 9.22 -45.14
CA ASN A 241 19.30 7.79 -45.00
C ASN A 241 20.06 7.27 -43.76
N HIS A 242 20.36 8.08 -42.74
CA HIS A 242 21.17 7.70 -41.59
C HIS A 242 20.26 7.26 -40.43
N ILE A 243 20.37 5.98 -40.07
CA ILE A 243 19.62 5.34 -38.96
C ILE A 243 19.82 6.10 -37.62
N SER A 244 20.96 6.77 -37.44
CA SER A 244 21.26 7.57 -36.24
C SER A 244 20.25 8.70 -36.00
N ASP A 245 19.79 9.36 -37.06
CA ASP A 245 18.90 10.51 -36.91
C ASP A 245 17.49 10.07 -36.50
N TYR A 246 17.02 8.93 -37.01
CA TYR A 246 15.79 8.28 -36.54
C TYR A 246 15.86 7.88 -35.05
N ILE A 247 17.02 7.41 -34.58
CA ILE A 247 17.22 7.06 -33.16
C ILE A 247 17.23 8.34 -32.30
N VAL A 248 17.87 9.41 -32.79
CA VAL A 248 17.91 10.71 -32.12
C VAL A 248 16.49 11.30 -32.01
N ASP A 249 15.70 11.26 -33.08
CA ASP A 249 14.31 11.70 -33.11
C ASP A 249 13.42 10.85 -32.19
N ALA A 250 13.61 9.52 -32.18
CA ALA A 250 12.94 8.59 -31.28
C ALA A 250 13.24 8.89 -29.80
N LEU A 251 14.49 9.21 -29.48
CA LEU A 251 14.88 9.59 -28.13
C LEU A 251 14.32 10.97 -27.77
N GLN A 252 14.40 11.97 -28.64
CA GLN A 252 13.94 13.32 -28.31
C GLN A 252 12.42 13.46 -28.29
N GLY A 253 11.69 12.61 -29.02
CA GLY A 253 10.26 12.77 -29.25
C GLY A 253 9.95 13.93 -30.21
N LYS A 254 10.92 14.33 -31.03
CA LYS A 254 10.84 15.41 -32.02
C LYS A 254 10.90 14.84 -33.45
N GLY A 255 10.70 15.69 -34.46
CA GLY A 255 10.72 15.29 -35.86
C GLY A 255 9.52 14.40 -36.20
N ILE A 256 9.77 13.23 -36.78
CA ILE A 256 8.71 12.28 -37.19
C ILE A 256 7.85 11.84 -35.98
N MET A 257 8.47 11.71 -34.80
CA MET A 257 7.76 11.27 -33.60
C MET A 257 6.71 12.27 -33.13
N GLU A 258 6.91 13.57 -33.38
CA GLU A 258 5.95 14.62 -33.05
C GLU A 258 4.62 14.45 -33.81
N HIS A 259 4.68 13.85 -35.00
CA HIS A 259 3.53 13.56 -35.85
C HIS A 259 2.84 12.22 -35.56
N THR A 260 3.28 11.50 -34.54
CA THR A 260 2.62 10.26 -34.12
C THR A 260 1.49 10.55 -33.13
N HIS A 261 0.55 9.61 -32.99
CA HIS A 261 -0.51 9.68 -31.97
C HIS A 261 0.00 9.73 -30.51
N LEU A 262 1.33 9.69 -30.31
CA LEU A 262 1.97 9.79 -29.00
C LEU A 262 1.72 11.15 -28.36
N PHE A 263 1.76 12.23 -29.13
CA PHE A 263 1.71 13.60 -28.62
C PHE A 263 0.36 14.27 -28.85
N TYR A 264 0.04 15.22 -27.98
CA TYR A 264 -1.19 16.01 -28.00
C TYR A 264 -1.42 16.74 -29.34
N GLY A 265 -0.37 17.29 -29.96
CA GLY A 265 -0.47 18.09 -31.18
C GLY A 265 -1.05 17.38 -32.40
N TYR A 266 -1.07 16.04 -32.41
CA TYR A 266 -1.67 15.25 -33.49
C TYR A 266 -3.20 15.35 -33.53
N TYR A 267 -3.85 15.52 -32.38
CA TYR A 267 -5.30 15.43 -32.28
C TYR A 267 -5.97 16.73 -32.75
N GLU A 268 -6.90 16.62 -33.71
CA GLU A 268 -7.56 17.77 -34.34
C GLU A 268 -8.77 18.28 -33.52
N ASN A 269 -9.24 19.50 -33.79
CA ASN A 269 -10.43 20.10 -33.17
C ASN A 269 -11.73 19.79 -33.92
N THR A 270 -11.88 18.56 -34.43
CA THR A 270 -13.01 18.22 -35.29
C THR A 270 -14.10 17.47 -34.53
N ILE A 271 -15.35 17.80 -34.85
CA ILE A 271 -16.51 16.97 -34.52
C ILE A 271 -16.55 15.87 -35.58
N GLN A 272 -16.08 14.67 -35.24
CA GLN A 272 -16.06 13.55 -36.17
C GLN A 272 -17.50 13.05 -36.37
N ARG A 273 -17.97 13.01 -37.62
CA ARG A 273 -19.28 12.47 -37.96
C ARG A 273 -19.17 10.96 -38.17
N ILE A 274 -19.78 10.20 -37.27
CA ILE A 274 -19.86 8.75 -37.34
C ILE A 274 -21.01 8.42 -38.29
N GLN A 275 -20.67 8.25 -39.58
CA GLN A 275 -21.46 7.62 -40.65
C GLN A 275 -22.95 8.00 -40.74
N GLU A 276 -23.34 8.71 -41.81
CA GLU A 276 -24.75 8.88 -42.19
C GLU A 276 -25.39 7.52 -42.46
N THR A 277 -26.28 7.09 -41.56
CA THR A 277 -27.28 6.06 -41.82
C THR A 277 -28.62 6.77 -41.67
N ASP A 278 -29.54 6.57 -42.62
CA ASP A 278 -30.70 7.40 -43.01
C ASP A 278 -31.55 8.14 -41.94
N ASP A 279 -31.35 7.96 -40.63
CA ASP A 279 -32.11 8.67 -39.57
C ASP A 279 -31.27 9.25 -38.41
N PHE A 280 -29.97 8.95 -38.27
CA PHE A 280 -29.16 9.42 -37.12
C PHE A 280 -27.72 9.79 -37.48
N THR A 281 -27.37 11.07 -37.34
CA THR A 281 -25.98 11.54 -37.39
C THR A 281 -25.35 11.49 -35.99
N PHE A 282 -24.45 10.53 -35.75
CA PHE A 282 -23.68 10.49 -34.50
C PHE A 282 -22.47 11.42 -34.60
N THR A 283 -22.40 12.44 -33.75
CA THR A 283 -21.28 13.40 -33.69
C THR A 283 -20.38 13.09 -32.51
N TYR A 284 -19.09 12.82 -32.76
CA TYR A 284 -18.08 12.64 -31.72
C TYR A 284 -17.27 13.91 -31.52
N ASN A 285 -17.44 14.56 -30.37
CA ASN A 285 -16.67 15.75 -30.01
C ASN A 285 -15.36 15.31 -29.34
N LEU A 286 -14.27 15.29 -30.12
CA LEU A 286 -12.96 14.86 -29.65
C LEU A 286 -12.42 15.74 -28.50
N PRO A 287 -12.47 17.09 -28.55
CA PRO A 287 -12.06 17.94 -27.43
C PRO A 287 -12.78 17.62 -26.11
N LEU A 288 -14.11 17.44 -26.16
CA LEU A 288 -14.89 17.07 -24.97
C LEU A 288 -14.50 15.68 -24.46
N ALA A 289 -14.39 14.70 -25.36
CA ALA A 289 -13.98 13.35 -25.02
C ALA A 289 -12.58 13.33 -24.38
N TYR A 290 -11.67 14.19 -24.84
CA TYR A 290 -10.33 14.33 -24.30
C TYR A 290 -10.34 14.76 -22.82
N LEU A 291 -11.09 15.82 -22.48
CA LEU A 291 -11.23 16.26 -21.08
C LEU A 291 -11.95 15.24 -20.20
N LEU A 292 -13.04 14.64 -20.70
CA LEU A 292 -13.79 13.65 -19.93
C LEU A 292 -12.97 12.38 -19.69
N THR A 293 -12.19 11.93 -20.67
CA THR A 293 -11.27 10.79 -20.52
C THR A 293 -10.17 11.14 -19.52
N SER A 294 -9.65 12.38 -19.57
CA SER A 294 -8.66 12.87 -18.60
C SER A 294 -9.17 12.81 -17.16
N LEU A 295 -10.34 13.40 -16.93
CA LEU A 295 -11.02 13.37 -15.63
C LEU A 295 -11.30 11.92 -15.18
N SER A 296 -11.74 11.07 -16.11
CA SER A 296 -12.08 9.68 -15.84
C SER A 296 -10.87 8.87 -15.40
N TYR A 297 -9.71 9.01 -16.03
CA TYR A 297 -8.52 8.24 -15.60
C TYR A 297 -8.02 8.70 -14.23
N PHE A 298 -8.08 10.00 -13.90
CA PHE A 298 -7.75 10.49 -12.56
C PHE A 298 -8.72 9.92 -11.53
N LEU A 299 -10.03 9.99 -11.77
CA LEU A 299 -11.05 9.47 -10.86
C LEU A 299 -10.91 7.96 -10.65
N ILE A 300 -10.77 7.19 -11.74
CA ILE A 300 -10.58 5.74 -11.67
C ILE A 300 -9.28 5.41 -10.92
N SER A 301 -8.19 6.12 -11.18
CA SER A 301 -6.93 5.94 -10.44
C SER A 301 -7.13 6.18 -8.94
N LEU A 302 -7.80 7.26 -8.55
CA LEU A 302 -8.10 7.57 -7.15
C LEU A 302 -8.90 6.45 -6.49
N VAL A 303 -9.98 5.99 -7.13
CA VAL A 303 -10.82 4.91 -6.61
C VAL A 303 -10.04 3.61 -6.43
N LEU A 304 -9.22 3.24 -7.43
CA LEU A 304 -8.38 2.04 -7.37
C LEU A 304 -7.32 2.14 -6.26
N MET A 305 -6.69 3.30 -6.08
CA MET A 305 -5.72 3.56 -5.00
C MET A 305 -6.37 3.48 -3.63
N VAL A 306 -7.47 4.20 -3.40
CA VAL A 306 -8.18 4.23 -2.11
C VAL A 306 -8.67 2.83 -1.74
N ARG A 307 -9.23 2.08 -2.69
CA ARG A 307 -9.68 0.70 -2.46
C ARG A 307 -8.53 -0.21 -2.02
N ASN A 308 -7.36 -0.11 -2.67
CA ASN A 308 -6.20 -0.92 -2.34
C ASN A 308 -5.58 -0.51 -1.00
N SER A 309 -5.56 0.79 -0.70
CA SER A 309 -5.07 1.35 0.56
C SER A 309 -5.97 0.98 1.75
N ALA A 310 -7.29 1.03 1.59
CA ALA A 310 -8.25 0.71 2.63
C ALA A 310 -8.09 -0.74 3.15
N GLN A 311 -7.84 -1.69 2.24
CA GLN A 311 -7.55 -3.08 2.61
C GLN A 311 -6.25 -3.19 3.42
N GLY A 312 -5.18 -2.51 2.99
CA GLY A 312 -3.90 -2.50 3.72
C GLY A 312 -3.98 -1.80 5.08
N LEU A 313 -4.77 -0.74 5.20
CA LEU A 313 -4.99 -0.04 6.47
C LEU A 313 -5.80 -0.91 7.44
N GLN A 314 -6.82 -1.62 6.95
CA GLN A 314 -7.61 -2.54 7.77
C GLN A 314 -6.72 -3.67 8.34
N GLU A 315 -5.88 -4.28 7.51
CA GLU A 315 -4.91 -5.29 7.95
C GLU A 315 -3.91 -4.72 8.98
N SER A 316 -3.42 -3.50 8.75
CA SER A 316 -2.48 -2.84 9.65
C SER A 316 -3.10 -2.44 11.00
N LEU A 317 -4.36 -2.01 11.03
CA LEU A 317 -5.06 -1.64 12.27
C LEU A 317 -5.30 -2.86 13.16
N VAL A 318 -5.74 -3.98 12.56
CA VAL A 318 -5.95 -5.25 13.28
C VAL A 318 -4.62 -5.78 13.84
N SER A 319 -3.51 -5.62 13.13
CA SER A 319 -2.18 -6.05 13.62
C SER A 319 -1.61 -5.19 14.76
N SER A 320 -2.19 -4.03 15.08
CA SER A 320 -1.60 -3.05 16.01
C SER A 320 -2.09 -3.16 17.45
N GLU A 321 -3.15 -3.93 17.73
CA GLU A 321 -3.84 -3.91 19.03
C GLU A 321 -3.17 -4.73 20.16
N ASP A 322 -2.30 -5.73 19.89
CA ASP A 322 -1.86 -6.68 20.93
C ASP A 322 -0.33 -6.74 21.16
N LYS A 323 0.31 -5.62 21.51
CA LYS A 323 1.77 -5.60 21.77
C LYS A 323 2.21 -6.47 22.97
N PHE A 324 1.40 -6.58 24.02
CA PHE A 324 1.79 -7.27 25.25
C PHE A 324 1.93 -8.80 25.05
N TYR A 325 0.97 -9.44 24.38
CA TYR A 325 1.04 -10.87 24.06
C TYR A 325 1.99 -11.20 22.91
N THR A 326 2.55 -10.20 22.22
CA THR A 326 3.39 -10.41 21.02
C THR A 326 4.67 -11.18 21.35
N TYR A 327 5.36 -10.86 22.46
CA TYR A 327 6.60 -11.57 22.83
C TYR A 327 6.31 -13.02 23.25
N CYS A 328 5.30 -13.23 24.11
CA CYS A 328 4.90 -14.56 24.53
C CYS A 328 4.47 -15.42 23.32
N ASN A 329 3.66 -14.89 22.40
CA ASN A 329 3.27 -15.61 21.19
C ASN A 329 4.41 -15.82 20.18
N LYS A 330 5.44 -14.98 20.18
CA LYS A 330 6.64 -15.18 19.34
C LYS A 330 7.52 -16.29 19.91
N VAL A 331 7.71 -16.33 21.23
CA VAL A 331 8.55 -17.33 21.90
C VAL A 331 7.85 -18.69 21.96
N PHE A 332 6.60 -18.74 22.44
CA PHE A 332 5.90 -20.01 22.71
C PHE A 332 5.07 -20.52 21.52
N ALA A 333 4.50 -19.62 20.71
CA ALA A 333 3.65 -19.97 19.56
C ALA A 333 4.27 -19.59 18.21
N GLY A 334 5.56 -19.21 18.16
CA GLY A 334 6.26 -18.81 16.94
C GLY A 334 6.69 -19.99 16.07
N TRP A 335 6.88 -21.16 16.69
CA TRP A 335 7.33 -22.39 16.03
C TRP A 335 6.17 -23.12 15.35
N ASP A 336 6.40 -23.60 14.12
CA ASP A 336 5.47 -24.45 13.40
C ASP A 336 6.01 -25.88 13.37
N PHE A 337 5.32 -26.78 14.07
CA PHE A 337 5.69 -28.19 14.18
C PHE A 337 5.37 -28.99 12.90
N CYS A 338 4.71 -28.39 11.91
CA CYS A 338 4.40 -29.05 10.62
C CYS A 338 5.56 -28.95 9.61
N ILE A 339 6.67 -28.30 9.97
CA ILE A 339 7.83 -28.15 9.10
C ILE A 339 8.63 -29.45 9.08
N ASN A 340 8.59 -30.14 7.94
CA ASN A 340 9.30 -31.41 7.73
C ASN A 340 10.64 -31.24 6.97
N ASP A 341 10.89 -30.08 6.37
CA ASP A 341 12.14 -29.79 5.66
C ASP A 341 13.15 -29.11 6.60
N GLY A 342 14.34 -29.69 6.72
CA GLY A 342 15.41 -29.17 7.59
C GLY A 342 15.84 -27.75 7.20
N ARG A 343 15.89 -27.43 5.90
CA ARG A 343 16.23 -26.07 5.45
C ARG A 343 15.16 -25.06 5.86
N ALA A 344 13.89 -25.44 5.77
CA ALA A 344 12.79 -24.59 6.21
C ALA A 344 12.78 -24.40 7.74
N ALA A 345 13.19 -25.43 8.50
CA ALA A 345 13.34 -25.34 9.95
C ALA A 345 14.46 -24.37 10.34
N ASP A 346 15.62 -24.46 9.69
CA ASP A 346 16.75 -23.54 9.92
C ASP A 346 16.38 -22.09 9.57
N LEU A 347 15.69 -21.89 8.44
CA LEU A 347 15.16 -20.58 8.04
C LEU A 347 14.17 -20.04 9.07
N LYS A 348 13.26 -20.87 9.58
CA LYS A 348 12.26 -20.46 10.57
C LYS A 348 12.91 -20.11 11.91
N HIS A 349 13.90 -20.88 12.34
CA HIS A 349 14.67 -20.61 13.55
C HIS A 349 15.45 -19.29 13.42
N GLY A 350 16.12 -19.09 12.28
CA GLY A 350 16.82 -17.84 11.96
C GLY A 350 15.87 -16.63 11.96
N GLN A 351 14.67 -16.78 11.40
CA GLN A 351 13.65 -15.73 11.41
C GLN A 351 13.23 -15.33 12.83
N ILE A 352 12.90 -16.29 13.69
CA ILE A 352 12.45 -16.02 15.07
C ILE A 352 13.58 -15.33 15.87
N ARG A 353 14.82 -15.82 15.75
CA ARG A 353 15.99 -15.20 16.38
C ARG A 353 16.18 -13.77 15.92
N TYR A 354 16.03 -13.52 14.62
CA TYR A 354 16.15 -12.19 14.06
C TYR A 354 15.05 -11.27 14.61
N GLU A 355 13.78 -11.67 14.54
CA GLU A 355 12.67 -10.86 15.08
C GLU A 355 12.88 -10.46 16.55
N LEU A 356 13.25 -11.41 17.41
CA LEU A 356 13.51 -11.13 18.83
C LEU A 356 14.68 -10.19 19.05
N LYS A 357 15.81 -10.39 18.35
CA LYS A 357 16.97 -9.51 18.43
C LYS A 357 16.61 -8.07 18.06
N THR A 358 15.74 -7.93 17.06
CA THR A 358 15.38 -6.62 16.51
C THR A 358 14.41 -5.88 17.39
N ASP A 359 13.43 -6.58 17.97
CA ASP A 359 12.53 -6.02 18.97
C ASP A 359 13.32 -5.58 20.23
N LEU A 360 14.33 -6.35 20.65
CA LEU A 360 15.16 -6.03 21.82
C LEU A 360 16.05 -4.79 21.56
N GLU A 361 16.64 -4.69 20.38
CA GLU A 361 17.43 -3.51 20.00
C GLU A 361 16.55 -2.25 19.88
N GLU A 362 15.32 -2.36 19.37
CA GLU A 362 14.34 -1.27 19.35
C GLU A 362 14.03 -0.77 20.77
N GLN A 363 13.78 -1.67 21.72
CA GLN A 363 13.55 -1.30 23.12
C GLN A 363 14.77 -0.63 23.76
N ARG A 364 15.98 -1.12 23.49
CA ARG A 364 17.23 -0.53 23.98
C ARG A 364 17.40 0.91 23.47
N ILE A 365 17.08 1.18 22.21
CA ILE A 365 17.13 2.52 21.62
C ILE A 365 16.11 3.45 22.28
N LEU A 366 14.88 2.99 22.50
CA LEU A 366 13.84 3.77 23.19
C LEU A 366 14.26 4.11 24.63
N GLN A 367 14.86 3.17 25.35
CA GLN A 367 15.42 3.43 26.68
C GLN A 367 16.56 4.46 26.64
N LYS A 368 17.45 4.39 25.63
CA LYS A 368 18.51 5.39 25.44
C LYS A 368 17.93 6.79 25.19
N GLN A 369 16.83 6.89 24.43
CA GLN A 369 16.15 8.16 24.18
C GLN A 369 15.49 8.74 25.45
N ALA A 370 14.91 7.87 26.30
CA ALA A 370 14.30 8.28 27.57
C ALA A 370 15.33 8.79 28.59
N LYS A 371 16.55 8.25 28.58
CA LYS A 371 17.65 8.61 29.51
C LYS A 371 18.46 9.85 29.10
N ARG A 372 18.14 10.53 27.98
CA ARG A 372 18.90 11.70 27.49
C ARG A 372 18.74 12.93 28.40
N THR A 373 19.86 13.55 28.75
CA THR A 373 19.91 14.79 29.55
C THR A 373 19.46 16.02 28.74
N GLY A 374 19.08 17.12 29.43
CA GLY A 374 18.63 18.36 28.77
C GLY A 374 19.70 19.02 27.88
N GLY A 375 20.97 18.97 28.28
CA GLY A 375 22.09 19.51 27.50
C GLY A 375 22.35 18.73 26.21
N GLU A 376 22.29 17.41 26.26
CA GLU A 376 22.39 16.55 25.07
C GLU A 376 21.21 16.75 24.12
N LYS A 377 19.99 16.96 24.66
CA LYS A 377 18.82 17.33 23.86
C LYS A 377 19.06 18.65 23.13
N CYS A 378 19.54 19.69 23.83
CA CYS A 378 19.84 20.98 23.20
C CYS A 378 20.86 20.82 22.06
N ARG A 379 21.98 20.12 22.29
CA ARG A 379 22.98 19.82 21.25
C ARG A 379 22.37 19.09 20.05
N LEU A 380 21.57 18.05 20.30
CA LEU A 380 20.93 17.25 19.26
C LEU A 380 19.95 18.08 18.41
N TYR A 381 19.11 18.90 19.04
CA TYR A 381 18.18 19.76 18.31
C TYR A 381 18.92 20.83 17.50
N SER A 382 20.03 21.38 18.00
CA SER A 382 20.88 22.30 17.24
C SER A 382 21.52 21.63 16.02
N VAL A 383 22.06 20.41 16.16
CA VAL A 383 22.58 19.64 15.02
C VAL A 383 21.48 19.37 13.99
N ARG A 384 20.30 18.96 14.44
CA ARG A 384 19.15 18.75 13.54
C ARG A 384 18.76 20.04 12.81
N PHE A 385 18.74 21.18 13.49
CA PHE A 385 18.45 22.45 12.83
C PHE A 385 19.46 22.74 11.72
N ILE A 386 20.77 22.62 12.00
CA ILE A 386 21.84 22.83 11.01
C ILE A 386 21.70 21.87 9.83
N VAL A 387 21.47 20.58 10.10
CA VAL A 387 21.29 19.56 9.05
C VAL A 387 20.08 19.88 8.17
N ASN A 388 18.94 20.29 8.76
CA ASN A 388 17.76 20.63 7.98
C ASN A 388 17.94 21.93 7.16
N VAL A 389 18.70 22.91 7.66
CA VAL A 389 19.11 24.08 6.86
C VAL A 389 19.95 23.66 5.65
N PHE A 390 20.91 22.74 5.84
CA PHE A 390 21.72 22.22 4.74
C PHE A 390 20.89 21.43 3.73
N VAL A 391 19.92 20.64 4.19
CA VAL A 391 18.95 19.94 3.31
C VAL A 391 18.17 20.95 2.47
N LEU A 392 17.65 22.03 3.06
CA LEU A 392 16.94 23.08 2.33
C LEU A 392 17.85 23.80 1.33
N ALA A 393 19.11 24.04 1.67
CA ALA A 393 20.08 24.64 0.75
C ALA A 393 20.36 23.74 -0.47
N ILE A 394 20.53 22.42 -0.27
CA ILE A 394 20.71 21.47 -1.37
C ILE A 394 19.46 21.44 -2.26
N LEU A 395 18.27 21.45 -1.67
CA LEU A 395 17.01 21.45 -2.42
C LEU A 395 16.85 22.73 -3.26
N GLY A 396 17.15 23.89 -2.67
CA GLY A 396 17.14 25.18 -3.36
C GLY A 396 18.17 25.25 -4.49
N ALA A 397 19.40 24.79 -4.25
CA ALA A 397 20.46 24.72 -5.26
C ALA A 397 20.11 23.77 -6.41
N GLY A 398 19.51 22.61 -6.10
CA GLY A 398 19.00 21.67 -7.10
C GLY A 398 17.89 22.30 -7.95
N GLY A 399 16.95 23.02 -7.33
CA GLY A 399 15.91 23.76 -8.05
C GLY A 399 16.48 24.85 -8.97
N PHE A 400 17.42 25.66 -8.47
CA PHE A 400 18.10 26.68 -9.27
C PHE A 400 18.87 26.09 -10.46
N LEU A 401 19.55 24.96 -10.25
CA LEU A 401 20.26 24.26 -11.32
C LEU A 401 19.31 23.75 -12.41
N ILE A 402 18.13 23.22 -12.03
CA ILE A 402 17.10 22.79 -12.98
C ILE A 402 16.57 23.99 -13.77
N TYR A 403 16.28 25.10 -13.09
CA TYR A 403 15.83 26.34 -13.73
C TYR A 403 16.85 26.82 -14.77
N TYR A 404 18.13 26.95 -14.39
CA TYR A 404 19.20 27.37 -15.28
C TYR A 404 19.41 26.40 -16.45
N ALA A 405 19.40 25.09 -16.19
CA ALA A 405 19.54 24.08 -17.24
C ALA A 405 18.38 24.12 -18.25
N SER A 406 17.16 24.35 -17.77
CA SER A 406 15.95 24.43 -18.60
C SER A 406 15.94 25.69 -19.46
N THR A 407 16.29 26.85 -18.91
CA THR A 407 16.35 28.10 -19.67
C THR A 407 17.49 28.09 -20.68
N PHE A 408 18.66 27.57 -20.28
CA PHE A 408 19.81 27.41 -21.17
C PHE A 408 19.49 26.48 -22.35
N ALA A 409 18.90 25.31 -22.09
CA ALA A 409 18.57 24.35 -23.14
C ALA A 409 17.59 24.95 -24.16
N LEU A 410 16.57 25.69 -23.68
CA LEU A 410 15.59 26.32 -24.55
C LEU A 410 16.20 27.44 -25.40
N GLN A 411 16.96 28.35 -24.77
CA GLN A 411 17.59 29.47 -25.46
C GLN A 411 18.61 28.99 -26.51
N TRP A 412 19.45 28.02 -26.16
CA TRP A 412 20.42 27.46 -27.09
C TRP A 412 19.74 26.81 -28.31
N THR A 413 18.66 26.05 -28.07
CA THR A 413 17.89 25.40 -29.14
C THR A 413 17.25 26.43 -30.07
N SER A 414 16.75 27.55 -29.54
CA SER A 414 16.16 28.62 -30.37
C SER A 414 17.17 29.34 -31.27
N GLN A 415 18.45 29.41 -30.86
CA GLN A 415 19.48 30.14 -31.61
C GLN A 415 20.25 29.26 -32.60
N PHE A 416 20.55 28.01 -32.22
CA PHE A 416 21.44 27.11 -32.98
C PHE A 416 20.75 25.82 -33.46
N GLY A 417 19.46 25.64 -33.15
CA GLY A 417 18.74 24.40 -33.46
C GLY A 417 18.58 24.14 -34.96
N THR A 418 18.41 25.21 -35.75
CA THR A 418 18.20 25.15 -37.20
C THR A 418 19.50 25.12 -38.01
N ASP A 419 20.67 25.30 -37.37
CA ASP A 419 21.94 25.26 -38.09
C ASP A 419 22.26 23.82 -38.53
N PRO A 420 22.46 23.56 -39.83
CA PRO A 420 22.81 22.23 -40.33
C PRO A 420 24.25 21.83 -39.97
N ASN A 421 25.10 22.78 -39.59
CA ASN A 421 26.52 22.57 -39.28
C ASN A 421 26.79 22.13 -37.84
N THR A 422 25.77 22.05 -36.98
CA THR A 422 25.93 21.65 -35.58
C THR A 422 25.72 20.15 -35.41
N ASP A 423 26.63 19.48 -34.69
CA ASP A 423 26.61 18.04 -34.47
C ASP A 423 25.27 17.55 -33.88
N SER A 424 24.63 16.56 -34.51
CA SER A 424 23.37 15.96 -34.03
C SER A 424 23.46 15.45 -32.59
N PHE A 425 24.63 14.94 -32.19
CA PHE A 425 24.86 14.48 -30.81
C PHE A 425 24.88 15.64 -29.81
N LEU A 426 25.45 16.79 -30.18
CA LEU A 426 25.47 17.98 -29.32
C LEU A 426 24.04 18.53 -29.14
N LYS A 427 23.24 18.56 -30.23
CA LYS A 427 21.81 18.93 -30.16
C LYS A 427 21.04 18.03 -29.19
N LEU A 428 21.28 16.71 -29.24
CA LEU A 428 20.67 15.76 -28.32
C LEU A 428 21.05 16.05 -26.87
N LEU A 429 22.35 16.23 -26.60
CA LEU A 429 22.84 16.46 -25.24
C LEU A 429 22.25 17.74 -24.63
N VAL A 430 22.23 18.84 -25.39
CA VAL A 430 21.66 20.11 -24.92
C VAL A 430 20.16 19.97 -24.64
N THR A 431 19.41 19.35 -25.54
CA THR A 431 17.95 19.13 -25.39
C THR A 431 17.61 18.22 -24.21
N TYR A 432 18.51 17.29 -23.85
CA TYR A 432 18.36 16.39 -22.71
C TYR A 432 18.90 16.96 -21.40
N THR A 433 19.57 18.13 -21.42
CA THR A 433 20.20 18.74 -20.23
C THR A 433 19.25 18.82 -19.03
N PRO A 434 17.98 19.30 -19.15
CA PRO A 434 17.09 19.38 -18.00
C PRO A 434 16.74 18.00 -17.43
N SER A 435 16.54 17.01 -18.32
CA SER A 435 16.26 15.63 -17.91
C SER A 435 17.50 14.96 -17.27
N LEU A 436 18.69 15.24 -17.79
CA LEU A 436 19.98 14.78 -17.25
C LEU A 436 20.26 15.38 -15.88
N THR A 437 20.05 16.68 -15.69
CA THR A 437 20.25 17.34 -14.39
C THR A 437 19.27 16.83 -13.35
N ILE A 438 17.98 16.68 -13.68
CA ILE A 438 16.99 16.09 -12.77
C ILE A 438 17.39 14.67 -12.37
N THR A 439 17.77 13.84 -13.34
CA THR A 439 18.14 12.44 -13.08
C THR A 439 19.43 12.35 -12.25
N GLY A 440 20.43 13.19 -12.54
CA GLY A 440 21.67 13.28 -11.76
C GLY A 440 21.43 13.74 -10.32
N LEU A 441 20.59 14.76 -10.11
CA LEU A 441 20.20 15.22 -8.78
C LEU A 441 19.49 14.10 -8.00
N ASN A 442 18.55 13.40 -8.65
CA ASN A 442 17.81 12.28 -8.06
C ASN A 442 18.69 11.05 -7.74
N MET A 443 19.89 10.97 -8.30
CA MET A 443 20.88 9.93 -7.98
C MET A 443 21.85 10.37 -6.87
N ILE A 444 22.40 11.59 -6.96
CA ILE A 444 23.46 12.08 -6.08
C ILE A 444 22.91 12.54 -4.72
N VAL A 445 21.82 13.32 -4.73
CA VAL A 445 21.30 13.96 -3.50
C VAL A 445 20.80 12.95 -2.47
N PRO A 446 20.12 11.84 -2.82
CA PRO A 446 19.74 10.84 -1.82
C PRO A 446 20.92 10.16 -1.13
N ILE A 447 22.08 10.03 -1.80
CA ILE A 447 23.31 9.51 -1.19
C ILE A 447 23.80 10.49 -0.12
N ILE A 448 23.73 11.79 -0.42
CA ILE A 448 24.07 12.86 0.52
C ILE A 448 23.09 12.84 1.72
N PHE A 449 21.78 12.74 1.48
CA PHE A 449 20.77 12.66 2.55
C PHE A 449 20.99 11.47 3.49
N ASP A 450 21.35 10.30 2.95
CA ASP A 450 21.65 9.10 3.75
C ASP A 450 22.83 9.35 4.72
N LYS A 451 23.85 10.10 4.27
CA LYS A 451 24.97 10.52 5.14
C LYS A 451 24.57 11.59 6.15
N LEU A 452 23.72 12.53 5.76
CA LEU A 452 23.26 13.61 6.64
C LEU A 452 22.40 13.10 7.80
N VAL A 453 21.49 12.15 7.54
CA VAL A 453 20.57 11.62 8.55
C VAL A 453 21.33 10.90 9.66
N GLY A 454 22.50 10.32 9.35
CA GLY A 454 23.39 9.73 10.33
C GLY A 454 23.85 10.70 11.43
N PHE A 455 23.85 12.02 11.19
CA PHE A 455 24.18 13.03 12.21
C PHE A 455 22.99 13.40 13.12
N GLU A 456 21.76 13.04 12.75
CA GLU A 456 20.55 13.45 13.48
C GLU A 456 20.13 12.46 14.59
N ASP A 457 20.89 11.38 14.77
CA ASP A 457 20.71 10.31 15.77
C ASP A 457 19.23 9.90 15.96
N TYR A 458 18.56 9.62 14.84
CA TYR A 458 17.19 9.07 14.84
C TYR A 458 17.18 7.57 15.17
N SER A 459 16.01 7.01 15.48
CA SER A 459 15.86 5.56 15.48
C SER A 459 16.01 5.02 14.05
N PRO A 460 16.50 3.80 13.83
CA PRO A 460 16.72 3.24 12.49
C PRO A 460 15.46 3.26 11.60
N GLU A 461 14.27 3.06 12.18
CA GLU A 461 12.99 3.16 11.45
C GLU A 461 12.72 4.60 10.99
N PHE A 462 12.93 5.57 11.88
CA PHE A 462 12.70 6.98 11.58
C PHE A 462 13.77 7.57 10.67
N GLU A 463 15.02 7.12 10.78
CA GLU A 463 16.11 7.43 9.85
C GLU A 463 15.71 7.05 8.42
N ILE A 464 15.25 5.81 8.21
CA ILE A 464 14.77 5.36 6.90
C ILE A 464 13.59 6.22 6.44
N GLN A 465 12.57 6.44 7.28
CA GLN A 465 11.40 7.25 6.92
C GLN A 465 11.76 8.69 6.57
N MET A 466 12.67 9.33 7.31
CA MET A 466 13.09 10.71 7.09
C MET A 466 13.91 10.85 5.81
N THR A 467 14.87 9.94 5.56
CA THR A 467 15.62 9.89 4.30
C THR A 467 14.69 9.73 3.10
N LEU A 468 13.69 8.86 3.23
CA LEU A 468 12.68 8.64 2.20
C LEU A 468 11.82 9.88 1.98
N LEU A 469 11.33 10.52 3.04
CA LEU A 469 10.53 11.73 2.95
C LEU A 469 11.31 12.85 2.23
N ARG A 470 12.58 13.05 2.57
CA ARG A 470 13.45 14.02 1.89
C ARG A 470 13.67 13.68 0.42
N THR A 471 13.82 12.41 0.08
CA THR A 471 13.98 11.96 -1.30
C THR A 471 12.68 12.07 -2.11
N VAL A 472 11.52 11.79 -1.51
CA VAL A 472 10.21 12.04 -2.14
C VAL A 472 10.05 13.53 -2.41
N PHE A 473 10.35 14.37 -1.42
CA PHE A 473 10.26 15.82 -1.57
C PHE A 473 11.17 16.33 -2.68
N LEU A 474 12.43 15.87 -2.75
CA LEU A 474 13.35 16.21 -3.83
C LEU A 474 12.76 15.88 -5.21
N ARG A 475 12.25 14.67 -5.40
CA ARG A 475 11.74 14.20 -6.70
C ARG A 475 10.49 14.96 -7.15
N LEU A 476 9.59 15.24 -6.20
CA LEU A 476 8.39 16.03 -6.48
C LEU A 476 8.77 17.49 -6.73
N ALA A 477 9.68 18.05 -5.95
CA ALA A 477 10.19 19.40 -6.14
C ALA A 477 10.93 19.54 -7.48
N SER A 478 11.70 18.55 -7.93
CA SER A 478 12.40 18.61 -9.22
C SER A 478 11.42 18.68 -10.40
N VAL A 479 10.34 17.87 -10.37
CA VAL A 479 9.29 17.90 -11.39
C VAL A 479 8.49 19.20 -11.30
N ALA A 480 8.16 19.65 -10.08
CA ALA A 480 7.45 20.91 -9.88
C ALA A 480 8.25 22.12 -10.35
N THR A 481 9.57 22.15 -10.12
CA THR A 481 10.44 23.23 -10.61
C THR A 481 10.56 23.21 -12.13
N LEU A 482 10.64 22.04 -12.76
CA LEU A 482 10.61 21.93 -14.22
C LEU A 482 9.29 22.48 -14.78
N LEU A 483 8.15 22.00 -14.27
CA LEU A 483 6.83 22.45 -14.71
C LEU A 483 6.59 23.94 -14.41
N GLY A 484 7.09 24.45 -13.29
CA GLY A 484 7.03 25.87 -12.93
C GLY A 484 7.89 26.74 -13.86
N THR A 485 9.08 26.25 -14.23
CA THR A 485 9.95 26.93 -15.20
C THR A 485 9.29 26.97 -16.57
N LEU A 486 8.76 25.84 -17.03
CA LEU A 486 7.99 25.75 -18.27
C LEU A 486 6.76 26.68 -18.23
N TYR A 487 6.04 26.71 -17.11
CA TYR A 487 4.90 27.61 -16.93
C TYR A 487 5.30 29.08 -17.11
N THR A 488 6.42 29.52 -16.52
CA THR A 488 6.88 30.91 -16.70
C THR A 488 7.29 31.24 -18.15
N GLN A 489 7.68 30.24 -18.93
CA GLN A 489 8.03 30.39 -20.34
C GLN A 489 6.82 30.36 -21.27
N ILE A 490 5.67 29.86 -20.79
CA ILE A 490 4.42 29.70 -21.57
C ILE A 490 3.39 30.76 -21.20
N ALA A 491 3.31 31.17 -19.93
CA ALA A 491 2.31 32.09 -19.39
C ALA A 491 2.73 33.57 -19.50
N CYS A 492 3.05 34.04 -20.71
CA CYS A 492 3.40 35.45 -20.95
C CYS A 492 2.16 36.36 -20.90
N SER A 493 2.30 37.58 -20.35
CA SER A 493 1.21 38.55 -20.19
C SER A 493 0.77 39.25 -21.48
N THR A 494 1.59 39.18 -22.52
CA THR A 494 1.36 39.82 -23.81
C THR A 494 1.33 38.74 -24.88
N TYR A 495 0.12 38.38 -25.35
CA TYR A 495 -0.03 37.46 -26.49
C TYR A 495 0.50 38.18 -27.74
N ALA A 496 1.65 37.76 -28.26
CA ALA A 496 2.27 38.39 -29.43
C ALA A 496 1.53 37.97 -30.71
N ASP A 497 0.51 38.73 -31.11
CA ASP A 497 -0.20 38.55 -32.38
C ASP A 497 0.45 39.45 -33.44
N PRO A 498 1.36 38.90 -34.26
CA PRO A 498 1.02 38.60 -35.66
C PRO A 498 1.52 37.25 -36.24
N GLU A 499 2.24 36.42 -35.47
CA GLU A 499 2.92 35.20 -35.99
C GLU A 499 2.57 33.87 -35.30
N CYS A 500 1.51 33.83 -34.48
CA CYS A 500 1.02 32.59 -33.86
C CYS A 500 2.03 31.93 -32.90
N GLN A 501 2.91 32.73 -32.31
CA GLN A 501 3.86 32.32 -31.28
C GLN A 501 3.24 32.53 -29.89
N VAL A 502 3.58 31.64 -28.94
CA VAL A 502 3.05 31.70 -27.57
C VAL A 502 3.78 32.76 -26.72
N CYS A 503 5.07 32.99 -26.97
CA CYS A 503 5.97 33.96 -26.28
C CYS A 503 7.18 34.31 -27.19
N ASP A 504 8.18 35.06 -26.69
CA ASP A 504 9.47 35.41 -27.37
C ASP A 504 10.34 34.21 -27.81
N VAL A 505 9.88 32.99 -27.57
CA VAL A 505 10.56 31.75 -27.93
C VAL A 505 9.75 31.04 -29.02
N GLU A 506 10.41 30.43 -30.00
CA GLU A 506 9.79 29.70 -31.11
C GLU A 506 9.11 28.37 -30.68
N ILE A 507 8.26 28.41 -29.66
CA ILE A 507 7.37 27.31 -29.27
C ILE A 507 6.01 27.57 -29.90
N ARG A 508 5.68 26.81 -30.94
CA ARG A 508 4.36 26.90 -31.63
C ARG A 508 3.29 26.08 -30.90
N CYS A 509 3.66 24.93 -30.36
CA CYS A 509 2.78 24.00 -29.63
C CYS A 509 3.34 23.68 -28.24
N TRP A 510 2.89 24.41 -27.21
CA TRP A 510 3.46 24.26 -25.87
C TRP A 510 3.01 22.95 -25.20
N GLU A 511 1.80 22.47 -25.47
CA GLU A 511 1.26 21.24 -24.90
C GLU A 511 2.07 20.02 -25.33
N THR A 512 2.41 19.95 -26.63
CA THR A 512 3.30 18.91 -27.17
C THR A 512 4.70 19.02 -26.57
N TYR A 513 5.23 20.24 -26.40
CA TYR A 513 6.53 20.45 -25.78
C TYR A 513 6.58 19.93 -24.34
N VAL A 514 5.55 20.20 -23.52
CA VAL A 514 5.44 19.61 -22.17
C VAL A 514 5.37 18.08 -22.23
N GLY A 515 4.63 17.52 -23.20
CA GLY A 515 4.59 16.09 -23.47
C GLY A 515 5.97 15.50 -23.81
N GLN A 516 6.77 16.20 -24.62
CA GLN A 516 8.14 15.82 -24.98
C GLN A 516 9.07 15.84 -23.76
N GLU A 517 8.97 16.83 -22.87
CA GLU A 517 9.76 16.84 -21.62
C GLU A 517 9.39 15.67 -20.69
N MET A 518 8.10 15.37 -20.53
CA MET A 518 7.65 14.20 -19.74
C MET A 518 8.11 12.88 -20.37
N TYR A 519 8.04 12.77 -21.69
CA TYR A 519 8.54 11.62 -22.44
C TYR A 519 10.05 11.41 -22.22
N LYS A 520 10.87 12.47 -22.40
CA LYS A 520 12.32 12.43 -22.15
C LYS A 520 12.64 12.01 -20.72
N LEU A 521 11.92 12.49 -19.71
CA LEU A 521 12.10 12.06 -18.32
C LEU A 521 11.78 10.57 -18.11
N VAL A 522 10.72 10.04 -18.74
CA VAL A 522 10.37 8.61 -18.64
C VAL A 522 11.44 7.73 -19.29
N ILE A 523 11.95 8.12 -20.46
CA ILE A 523 13.03 7.43 -21.16
C ILE A 523 14.34 7.52 -20.38
N MET A 524 14.73 8.69 -19.86
CA MET A 524 15.93 8.82 -19.04
C MET A 524 15.87 8.00 -17.77
N ASP A 525 14.73 7.97 -17.09
CA ASP A 525 14.55 7.11 -15.91
C ASP A 525 14.65 5.62 -16.27
N PHE A 526 14.16 5.22 -17.45
CA PHE A 526 14.35 3.86 -17.97
C PHE A 526 15.83 3.54 -18.27
N LEU A 527 16.51 4.43 -19.00
CA LEU A 527 17.91 4.26 -19.40
C LEU A 527 18.83 4.23 -18.17
N VAL A 528 18.71 5.21 -17.27
CA VAL A 528 19.53 5.29 -16.07
C VAL A 528 19.20 4.15 -15.10
N GLY A 529 17.93 3.81 -14.87
CA GLY A 529 17.57 2.67 -14.04
C GLY A 529 18.14 1.35 -14.57
N THR A 530 18.11 1.15 -15.87
CA THR A 530 18.71 -0.02 -16.53
C THR A 530 20.24 0.02 -16.44
N ALA A 531 20.86 1.17 -16.71
CA ALA A 531 22.31 1.35 -16.64
C ALA A 531 22.86 1.15 -15.22
N VAL A 532 22.20 1.66 -14.19
CA VAL A 532 22.57 1.40 -12.78
C VAL A 532 22.49 -0.09 -12.48
N THR A 533 21.41 -0.75 -12.93
CA THR A 533 21.26 -2.20 -12.73
C THR A 533 22.41 -2.95 -13.42
N LEU A 534 22.71 -2.67 -14.69
CA LEU A 534 23.69 -3.40 -15.50
C LEU A 534 25.16 -3.06 -15.18
N PHE A 535 25.50 -1.79 -15.01
CA PHE A 535 26.87 -1.30 -14.90
C PHE A 535 27.31 -0.97 -13.47
N VAL A 536 26.37 -0.86 -12.52
CA VAL A 536 26.72 -0.63 -11.11
C VAL A 536 26.47 -1.90 -10.29
N GLU A 537 25.25 -2.46 -10.33
CA GLU A 537 24.88 -3.57 -9.44
C GLU A 537 25.60 -4.89 -9.82
N PHE A 538 25.70 -5.25 -11.10
CA PHE A 538 26.41 -6.48 -11.51
C PHE A 538 27.93 -6.40 -11.32
N PRO A 539 28.63 -5.34 -11.78
CA PRO A 539 30.08 -5.30 -11.66
C PRO A 539 30.50 -5.22 -10.19
N ARG A 540 29.73 -4.52 -9.34
CA ARG A 540 29.96 -4.51 -7.89
C ARG A 540 30.03 -5.92 -7.31
N LYS A 541 29.10 -6.80 -7.69
CA LYS A 541 29.15 -8.20 -7.24
C LYS A 541 30.39 -8.92 -7.76
N PHE A 542 30.71 -8.78 -9.05
CA PHE A 542 31.88 -9.44 -9.64
C PHE A 542 33.17 -9.03 -8.92
N ILE A 543 33.34 -7.72 -8.69
CA ILE A 543 34.51 -7.14 -8.00
C ILE A 543 34.62 -7.67 -6.57
N VAL A 544 33.54 -7.60 -5.76
CA VAL A 544 33.56 -8.08 -4.36
C VAL A 544 33.84 -9.58 -4.29
N SER A 545 33.29 -10.37 -5.22
CA SER A 545 33.53 -11.82 -5.25
C SER A 545 34.98 -12.20 -5.57
N ARG A 546 35.70 -11.34 -6.32
CA ARG A 546 37.06 -11.60 -6.81
C ARG A 546 38.15 -11.05 -5.90
N PHE A 547 37.87 -9.98 -5.15
CA PHE A 547 38.80 -9.27 -4.27
C PHE A 547 38.30 -9.24 -2.82
N LYS A 548 38.26 -10.40 -2.17
CA LYS A 548 37.70 -10.61 -0.82
C LYS A 548 38.42 -9.82 0.28
N ASP A 549 39.75 -9.74 0.26
CA ASP A 549 40.49 -9.43 1.50
C ASP A 549 40.62 -7.94 1.85
N LYS A 550 40.25 -7.00 0.96
CA LYS A 550 40.31 -5.54 1.22
C LYS A 550 39.13 -4.74 0.69
N LEU A 551 38.44 -5.23 -0.34
CA LEU A 551 37.34 -4.50 -0.97
C LEU A 551 35.97 -4.81 -0.33
N GLU A 552 35.87 -5.91 0.41
CA GLU A 552 34.64 -6.29 1.11
C GLU A 552 34.25 -5.23 2.17
N ASP A 553 35.22 -4.69 2.91
CA ASP A 553 34.98 -3.66 3.93
C ASP A 553 34.65 -2.27 3.37
N VAL A 554 35.14 -1.93 2.16
CA VAL A 554 34.96 -0.61 1.55
C VAL A 554 33.72 -0.57 0.66
N VAL A 555 33.54 -1.59 -0.20
CA VAL A 555 32.46 -1.61 -1.19
C VAL A 555 31.27 -2.39 -0.67
N GLY A 556 31.45 -3.53 0.00
CA GLY A 556 30.37 -4.37 0.52
C GLY A 556 29.40 -4.92 -0.55
N TYR A 557 28.62 -5.94 -0.17
CA TYR A 557 27.58 -6.49 -1.03
C TYR A 557 26.40 -5.52 -1.20
N GLN A 558 25.73 -5.58 -2.37
CA GLN A 558 24.54 -4.78 -2.63
C GLN A 558 23.35 -5.32 -1.80
N GLU A 559 22.73 -4.46 -1.00
CA GLU A 559 21.46 -4.77 -0.33
C GLU A 559 20.26 -4.29 -1.17
N PHE A 560 19.17 -5.08 -1.18
CA PHE A 560 17.92 -4.68 -1.82
C PHE A 560 17.12 -3.76 -0.88
N GLN A 561 17.33 -2.45 -1.00
CA GLN A 561 16.59 -1.46 -0.21
C GLN A 561 15.19 -1.25 -0.79
N ILE A 562 14.19 -1.90 -0.19
CA ILE A 562 12.80 -1.85 -0.61
C ILE A 562 12.30 -0.39 -0.78
N PRO A 563 12.50 0.51 0.20
CA PRO A 563 11.87 1.81 0.12
C PRO A 563 12.42 2.68 -1.02
N LYS A 564 13.74 2.67 -1.27
CA LYS A 564 14.36 3.40 -2.41
C LYS A 564 13.79 2.93 -3.75
N ASN A 565 13.72 1.61 -3.96
CA ASN A 565 13.15 1.05 -5.18
C ASN A 565 11.65 1.39 -5.33
N VAL A 566 10.88 1.49 -4.23
CA VAL A 566 9.48 1.93 -4.30
C VAL A 566 9.37 3.38 -4.75
N LEU A 567 10.22 4.27 -4.24
CA LEU A 567 10.23 5.68 -4.64
C LEU A 567 10.52 5.85 -6.14
N ASP A 568 11.37 4.99 -6.72
CA ASP A 568 11.66 5.01 -8.17
C ASP A 568 10.39 4.73 -8.97
N ILE A 569 9.61 3.74 -8.53
CA ILE A 569 8.36 3.41 -9.21
C ILE A 569 7.30 4.50 -8.98
N VAL A 570 7.20 5.07 -7.77
CA VAL A 570 6.27 6.19 -7.51
C VAL A 570 6.61 7.39 -8.38
N TYR A 571 7.89 7.76 -8.49
CA TYR A 571 8.35 8.83 -9.37
C TYR A 571 7.97 8.57 -10.83
N SER A 572 8.26 7.36 -11.35
CA SER A 572 7.84 7.01 -12.72
C SER A 572 6.32 7.06 -12.90
N GLN A 573 5.53 6.78 -11.86
CA GLN A 573 4.07 6.91 -11.91
C GLN A 573 3.61 8.37 -11.94
N THR A 574 4.29 9.27 -11.23
CA THR A 574 3.98 10.71 -11.29
C THR A 574 4.19 11.29 -12.69
N LEU A 575 5.29 10.91 -13.35
CA LEU A 575 5.55 11.28 -14.74
C LEU A 575 4.48 10.74 -15.69
N CYS A 576 4.00 9.51 -15.46
CA CYS A 576 2.90 8.93 -16.23
C CYS A 576 1.63 9.78 -16.09
N TRP A 577 1.20 10.12 -14.87
CA TRP A 577 -0.04 10.88 -14.66
C TRP A 577 -0.02 12.29 -15.23
N ILE A 578 1.08 13.02 -15.05
CA ILE A 578 1.24 14.37 -15.61
C ILE A 578 1.35 14.27 -17.14
N GLY A 579 2.19 13.36 -17.63
CA GLY A 579 2.46 13.22 -19.06
C GLY A 579 1.30 12.64 -19.86
N THR A 580 0.40 11.84 -19.28
CA THR A 580 -0.75 11.24 -20.01
C THR A 580 -1.63 12.30 -20.67
N PHE A 581 -1.82 13.46 -20.02
CA PHE A 581 -2.62 14.53 -20.59
C PHE A 581 -1.96 15.22 -21.79
N PHE A 582 -0.63 15.26 -21.86
CA PHE A 582 0.12 15.90 -22.95
C PHE A 582 0.64 14.91 -24.00
N ALA A 583 0.72 13.63 -23.62
CA ALA A 583 1.15 12.51 -24.43
C ALA A 583 0.25 11.28 -24.15
N PRO A 584 -0.92 11.16 -24.82
CA PRO A 584 -1.90 10.11 -24.58
C PRO A 584 -1.40 8.66 -24.57
N MET A 585 -0.36 8.36 -25.35
CA MET A 585 0.22 7.00 -25.42
C MET A 585 1.40 6.78 -24.46
N LEU A 586 1.76 7.76 -23.63
CA LEU A 586 2.79 7.60 -22.60
C LEU A 586 2.50 6.44 -21.63
N PRO A 587 1.24 6.17 -21.20
CA PRO A 587 0.90 5.00 -20.40
C PRO A 587 1.31 3.67 -21.04
N ALA A 588 1.27 3.55 -22.38
CA ALA A 588 1.72 2.34 -23.08
C ALA A 588 3.21 2.10 -22.86
N ILE A 589 4.01 3.17 -22.97
CA ILE A 589 5.45 3.16 -22.72
C ILE A 589 5.71 2.81 -21.25
N CYS A 590 4.93 3.36 -20.32
CA CYS A 590 5.03 3.04 -18.90
C CYS A 590 4.68 1.57 -18.59
N VAL A 591 3.73 0.96 -19.32
CA VAL A 591 3.42 -0.48 -19.22
C VAL A 591 4.63 -1.31 -19.66
N ILE A 592 5.20 -1.01 -20.82
CA ILE A 592 6.39 -1.71 -21.35
C ILE A 592 7.56 -1.55 -20.38
N LYS A 593 7.84 -0.33 -19.93
CA LYS A 593 8.87 -0.01 -18.94
C LYS A 593 8.70 -0.81 -17.65
N THR A 594 7.50 -0.80 -17.06
CA THR A 594 7.22 -1.52 -15.81
C THR A 594 7.39 -3.02 -15.99
N PHE A 595 7.00 -3.55 -17.16
CA PHE A 595 7.21 -4.96 -17.50
C PHE A 595 8.70 -5.32 -17.57
N ILE A 596 9.51 -4.52 -18.25
CA ILE A 596 10.97 -4.74 -18.33
C ILE A 596 11.62 -4.60 -16.94
N PHE A 597 11.25 -3.56 -16.19
CA PHE A 597 11.76 -3.31 -14.83
C PHE A 597 11.47 -4.45 -13.87
N PHE A 598 10.34 -5.14 -14.01
CA PHE A 598 10.07 -6.34 -13.21
C PHE A 598 11.14 -7.41 -13.40
N TYR A 599 11.51 -7.71 -14.65
CA TYR A 599 12.52 -8.72 -14.93
C TYR A 599 13.92 -8.25 -14.56
N LEU A 600 14.27 -6.99 -14.82
CA LEU A 600 15.56 -6.42 -14.42
C LEU A 600 15.75 -6.45 -12.90
N LYS A 601 14.75 -5.98 -12.13
CA LYS A 601 14.82 -5.97 -10.66
C LYS A 601 14.72 -7.36 -10.07
N LYS A 602 13.94 -8.28 -10.65
CA LYS A 602 13.97 -9.70 -10.28
C LYS A 602 15.36 -10.28 -10.49
N LEU A 603 15.97 -10.03 -11.64
CA LEU A 603 17.28 -10.59 -11.97
C LEU A 603 18.35 -10.04 -11.03
N SER A 604 18.36 -8.73 -10.79
CA SER A 604 19.23 -8.09 -9.80
C SER A 604 19.03 -8.64 -8.39
N LEU A 605 17.79 -8.82 -7.94
CA LEU A 605 17.53 -9.41 -6.62
C LEU A 605 18.08 -10.84 -6.50
N MET A 606 17.83 -11.67 -7.52
CA MET A 606 18.18 -13.09 -7.47
C MET A 606 19.68 -13.34 -7.62
N HIS A 607 20.39 -12.46 -8.34
CA HIS A 607 21.81 -12.65 -8.65
C HIS A 607 22.71 -11.67 -7.92
N ASN A 608 22.35 -10.40 -7.74
CA ASN A 608 23.26 -9.36 -7.26
C ASN A 608 23.07 -9.01 -5.78
N CYS A 609 21.86 -9.17 -5.24
CA CYS A 609 21.54 -8.71 -3.88
C CYS A 609 21.71 -9.79 -2.81
N VAL A 610 22.14 -9.36 -1.63
CA VAL A 610 22.10 -10.12 -0.37
C VAL A 610 20.88 -9.64 0.44
N PRO A 611 20.19 -10.52 1.20
CA PRO A 611 19.15 -10.09 2.11
C PRO A 611 19.65 -8.99 3.06
N SER A 612 18.85 -7.94 3.26
CA SER A 612 19.24 -6.81 4.11
C SER A 612 19.47 -7.25 5.55
N THR A 613 20.56 -6.78 6.14
CA THR A 613 20.90 -7.02 7.54
C THR A 613 20.14 -6.12 8.51
N LYS A 614 19.62 -4.98 8.02
CA LYS A 614 18.85 -4.02 8.81
C LYS A 614 17.40 -4.48 8.98
N PRO A 615 16.89 -4.56 10.22
CA PRO A 615 15.56 -5.06 10.46
C PRO A 615 14.51 -4.07 9.99
N PHE A 616 13.74 -4.49 8.99
CA PHE A 616 12.60 -3.75 8.49
C PHE A 616 11.33 -4.57 8.65
N ARG A 617 10.37 -4.06 9.39
CA ARG A 617 9.10 -4.76 9.65
C ARG A 617 8.24 -4.75 8.38
N ALA A 618 8.17 -5.91 7.73
CA ALA A 618 7.41 -6.10 6.49
C ALA A 618 5.91 -5.72 6.59
N SER A 619 5.28 -5.87 7.76
CA SER A 619 3.82 -5.80 7.93
C SER A 619 3.19 -4.40 7.74
N LYS A 620 3.98 -3.32 7.71
CA LYS A 620 3.47 -1.94 7.50
C LYS A 620 3.81 -1.36 6.12
N SER A 621 4.62 -2.06 5.34
CA SER A 621 5.24 -1.52 4.11
C SER A 621 4.24 -1.24 2.99
N ARG A 622 3.28 -2.14 2.76
CA ARG A 622 2.26 -1.99 1.71
C ARG A 622 1.39 -0.74 1.89
N THR A 623 0.95 -0.47 3.12
CA THR A 623 0.14 0.71 3.44
C THR A 623 0.94 1.99 3.27
N PHE A 624 2.20 1.99 3.72
CA PHE A 624 3.12 3.12 3.54
C PHE A 624 3.33 3.47 2.06
N PHE A 625 3.54 2.47 1.19
CA PHE A 625 3.70 2.70 -0.26
C PHE A 625 2.44 3.30 -0.89
N MET A 626 1.25 2.84 -0.51
CA MET A 626 -0.02 3.39 -1.00
C MET A 626 -0.24 4.83 -0.54
N VAL A 627 0.13 5.17 0.69
CA VAL A 627 0.00 6.54 1.21
C VAL A 627 0.90 7.50 0.44
N ILE A 628 2.17 7.14 0.23
CA ILE A 628 3.09 7.95 -0.57
C ILE A 628 2.54 8.15 -1.98
N LEU A 629 2.08 7.06 -2.62
CA LEU A 629 1.51 7.11 -3.96
C LEU A 629 0.28 8.04 -4.02
N LEU A 630 -0.60 7.99 -3.03
CA LEU A 630 -1.78 8.85 -2.95
C LEU A 630 -1.41 10.33 -2.81
N VAL A 631 -0.42 10.67 -1.98
CA VAL A 631 0.08 12.05 -1.84
C VAL A 631 0.65 12.54 -3.16
N SER A 632 1.50 11.73 -3.81
CA SER A 632 2.06 12.06 -5.12
C SER A 632 0.99 12.24 -6.20
N PHE A 633 -0.07 11.43 -6.17
CA PHE A 633 -1.21 11.55 -7.09
C PHE A 633 -1.93 12.88 -6.93
N LEU A 634 -2.25 13.30 -5.70
CA LEU A 634 -2.94 14.57 -5.45
C LEU A 634 -2.10 15.76 -5.94
N LEU A 635 -0.78 15.69 -5.79
CA LEU A 635 0.13 16.72 -6.29
C LEU A 635 0.19 16.79 -7.83
N CYS A 636 -0.03 15.66 -8.53
CA CYS A 636 -0.05 15.63 -10.00
C CYS A 636 -1.29 16.30 -10.60
N ILE A 637 -2.42 16.32 -9.88
CA ILE A 637 -3.66 16.96 -10.34
C ILE A 637 -3.49 18.48 -10.47
N ILE A 638 -2.70 19.09 -9.57
CA ILE A 638 -2.54 20.55 -9.49
C ILE A 638 -2.00 21.16 -10.81
N PRO A 639 -0.82 20.76 -11.35
CA PRO A 639 -0.28 21.37 -12.56
C PRO A 639 -1.15 21.10 -13.79
N VAL A 640 -1.73 19.90 -13.92
CA VAL A 640 -2.64 19.56 -15.03
C VAL A 640 -3.93 20.39 -14.95
N GLY A 641 -4.50 20.54 -13.74
CA GLY A 641 -5.68 21.35 -13.50
C GLY A 641 -5.47 22.84 -13.79
N ILE A 642 -4.32 23.40 -13.38
CA ILE A 642 -3.93 24.78 -13.73
C ILE A 642 -3.81 24.93 -15.25
N GLY A 643 -3.18 23.97 -15.94
CA GLY A 643 -3.06 23.96 -17.40
C GLY A 643 -4.41 23.97 -18.12
N ILE A 644 -5.39 23.23 -17.62
CA ILE A 644 -6.74 23.13 -18.22
C ILE A 644 -7.57 24.41 -18.01
N VAL A 645 -7.44 25.07 -16.85
CA VAL A 645 -8.33 26.15 -16.43
C VAL A 645 -7.75 27.54 -16.69
N GLN A 646 -6.44 27.74 -16.51
CA GLN A 646 -5.81 29.07 -16.51
C GLN A 646 -5.00 29.38 -17.77
N ILE A 647 -4.41 28.37 -18.43
CA ILE A 647 -3.51 28.58 -19.57
C ILE A 647 -4.30 28.57 -20.89
N TYR A 648 -4.00 29.53 -21.76
CA TYR A 648 -4.56 29.59 -23.11
C TYR A 648 -3.99 28.43 -23.97
N PRO A 649 -4.84 27.64 -24.64
CA PRO A 649 -4.36 26.57 -25.51
C PRO A 649 -3.65 27.14 -26.75
N SER A 650 -2.67 26.41 -27.28
CA SER A 650 -2.00 26.80 -28.52
C SER A 650 -2.99 26.88 -29.69
N ARG A 651 -2.99 27.99 -30.43
CA ARG A 651 -3.81 28.14 -31.65
C ARG A 651 -3.29 27.33 -32.85
N ALA A 652 -2.02 26.94 -32.80
CA ALA A 652 -1.36 26.20 -33.87
C ALA A 652 -1.73 24.71 -33.90
N CYS A 653 -1.96 24.08 -32.73
CA CYS A 653 -2.03 22.63 -32.61
C CYS A 653 -3.11 22.16 -31.60
N GLY A 654 -3.51 20.90 -31.72
CA GLY A 654 -4.30 20.21 -30.69
C GLY A 654 -5.82 20.44 -30.74
N PRO A 655 -6.56 19.70 -29.89
CA PRO A 655 -8.03 19.70 -29.88
C PRO A 655 -8.65 21.01 -29.39
N PHE A 656 -8.00 21.78 -28.52
CA PHE A 656 -8.61 22.98 -27.91
C PHE A 656 -8.27 24.31 -28.62
N ARG A 657 -7.66 24.27 -29.81
CA ARG A 657 -7.11 25.45 -30.52
C ARG A 657 -8.09 26.59 -30.86
N SER A 658 -9.40 26.38 -30.76
CA SER A 658 -10.43 27.40 -31.01
C SER A 658 -11.01 28.04 -29.73
N LEU A 659 -10.50 27.67 -28.56
CA LEU A 659 -11.07 28.07 -27.27
C LEU A 659 -10.10 28.98 -26.51
N ASN A 660 -10.62 29.80 -25.61
CA ASN A 660 -9.77 30.63 -24.74
C ASN A 660 -9.19 29.83 -23.58
N THR A 661 -9.94 28.84 -23.09
CA THR A 661 -9.46 27.88 -22.10
C THR A 661 -9.90 26.48 -22.50
N MET A 662 -9.13 25.45 -22.14
CA MET A 662 -9.52 24.07 -22.45
C MET A 662 -10.86 23.73 -21.80
N PHE A 663 -11.13 24.24 -20.60
CA PHE A 663 -12.40 24.05 -19.88
C PHE A 663 -13.63 24.68 -20.57
N GLU A 664 -13.44 25.64 -21.47
CA GLU A 664 -14.54 26.32 -22.18
C GLU A 664 -15.43 25.35 -22.98
N ILE A 665 -14.89 24.23 -23.47
CA ILE A 665 -15.71 23.24 -24.17
C ILE A 665 -16.80 22.64 -23.28
N VAL A 666 -16.52 22.52 -21.98
CA VAL A 666 -17.47 21.98 -21.00
C VAL A 666 -18.60 22.98 -20.80
N THR A 667 -18.28 24.27 -20.65
CA THR A 667 -19.30 25.32 -20.50
C THR A 667 -20.13 25.46 -21.76
N GLN A 668 -19.53 25.46 -22.96
CA GLN A 668 -20.26 25.48 -24.23
C GLN A 668 -21.20 24.27 -24.39
N THR A 669 -20.73 23.07 -24.01
CA THR A 669 -21.56 21.85 -24.06
C THR A 669 -22.75 21.93 -23.10
N ILE A 670 -22.54 22.40 -21.87
CA ILE A 670 -23.60 22.57 -20.87
C ILE A 670 -24.63 23.61 -21.32
N MET A 671 -24.20 24.68 -22.00
CA MET A 671 -25.10 25.72 -22.52
C MET A 671 -26.02 25.19 -23.63
N GLY A 672 -25.56 24.19 -24.39
CA GLY A 672 -26.34 23.49 -25.42
C GLY A 672 -27.37 22.48 -24.89
N TRP A 673 -27.38 22.17 -23.59
CA TRP A 673 -28.35 21.24 -23.01
C TRP A 673 -29.76 21.83 -22.91
N PRO A 674 -30.81 20.97 -22.81
CA PRO A 674 -32.17 21.42 -22.55
C PRO A 674 -32.22 22.29 -21.28
N LYS A 675 -33.04 23.35 -21.30
CA LYS A 675 -33.11 24.36 -20.21
C LYS A 675 -33.23 23.72 -18.83
N ILE A 676 -34.06 22.69 -18.69
CA ILE A 676 -34.28 21.95 -17.43
C ILE A 676 -32.98 21.36 -16.88
N VAL A 677 -32.19 20.67 -17.71
CA VAL A 677 -30.95 20.01 -17.26
C VAL A 677 -29.89 21.06 -16.92
N ARG A 678 -29.81 22.12 -17.73
CA ARG A 678 -28.87 23.23 -17.52
C ARG A 678 -29.16 23.95 -16.20
N ASP A 679 -30.41 24.27 -15.92
CA ASP A 679 -30.81 24.98 -14.70
C ASP A 679 -30.57 24.13 -13.45
N ILE A 680 -30.79 22.81 -13.53
CA ILE A 680 -30.41 21.86 -12.46
C ILE A 680 -28.89 21.85 -12.23
N PHE A 681 -28.10 21.81 -13.30
CA PHE A 681 -26.64 21.80 -13.19
C PHE A 681 -26.11 23.08 -12.53
N PHE A 682 -26.57 24.26 -12.98
CA PHE A 682 -26.19 25.53 -12.36
C PHE A 682 -26.73 25.68 -10.93
N PHE A 683 -27.89 25.11 -10.60
CA PHE A 683 -28.39 25.07 -9.24
C PHE A 683 -27.48 24.25 -8.32
N ILE A 684 -27.01 23.07 -8.76
CA ILE A 684 -26.05 22.24 -8.01
C ILE A 684 -24.72 22.98 -7.80
N GLY A 685 -24.25 23.73 -8.81
CA GLY A 685 -23.05 24.57 -8.72
C GLY A 685 -23.22 25.86 -7.90
N SER A 686 -24.44 26.20 -7.47
CA SER A 686 -24.72 27.43 -6.75
C SER A 686 -24.37 27.33 -5.26
N ALA A 687 -24.04 28.48 -4.66
CA ALA A 687 -23.85 28.59 -3.20
C ALA A 687 -25.10 28.15 -2.41
N GLY A 688 -26.30 28.31 -2.99
CA GLY A 688 -27.57 27.92 -2.40
C GLY A 688 -27.75 26.41 -2.22
N PHE A 689 -27.11 25.59 -3.06
CA PHE A 689 -27.06 24.13 -2.87
C PHE A 689 -25.85 23.70 -2.06
N LEU A 690 -24.69 24.32 -2.31
CA LEU A 690 -23.42 23.93 -1.68
C LEU A 690 -23.44 24.07 -0.16
N VAL A 691 -23.96 25.18 0.37
CA VAL A 691 -23.97 25.43 1.82
C VAL A 691 -24.82 24.40 2.58
N PRO A 692 -26.11 24.14 2.21
CA PRO A 692 -26.89 23.06 2.82
C PRO A 692 -26.25 21.67 2.63
N ALA A 693 -25.71 21.38 1.46
CA ALA A 693 -25.06 20.09 1.19
C ALA A 693 -23.84 19.86 2.11
N VAL A 694 -23.01 20.89 2.32
CA VAL A 694 -21.88 20.84 3.26
C VAL A 694 -22.37 20.66 4.69
N LEU A 695 -23.43 21.35 5.12
CA LEU A 695 -24.01 21.15 6.45
C LEU A 695 -24.51 19.72 6.66
N ILE A 696 -25.25 19.17 5.69
CA ILE A 696 -25.71 17.77 5.73
C ILE A 696 -24.51 16.82 5.79
N LEU A 697 -23.47 17.06 5.01
CA LEU A 697 -22.27 16.23 4.99
C LEU A 697 -21.52 16.31 6.32
N CYS A 698 -21.42 17.48 6.94
CA CYS A 698 -20.87 17.67 8.29
C CYS A 698 -21.70 16.92 9.35
N LEU A 699 -23.03 16.97 9.29
CA LEU A 699 -23.91 16.21 10.18
C LEU A 699 -23.76 14.71 9.99
N LEU A 700 -23.65 14.24 8.74
CA LEU A 700 -23.38 12.83 8.43
C LEU A 700 -22.00 12.40 8.96
N LEU A 701 -20.96 13.21 8.77
CA LEU A 701 -19.63 12.94 9.31
C LEU A 701 -19.64 12.89 10.84
N TYR A 702 -20.37 13.81 11.49
CA TYR A 702 -20.56 13.79 12.94
C TYR A 702 -21.27 12.51 13.38
N TYR A 703 -22.35 12.14 12.70
CA TYR A 703 -23.09 10.89 12.97
C TYR A 703 -22.20 9.65 12.81
N PHE A 704 -21.46 9.53 11.70
CA PHE A 704 -20.55 8.40 11.49
C PHE A 704 -19.39 8.38 12.47
N ARG A 705 -18.88 9.55 12.90
CA ARG A 705 -17.87 9.64 13.95
C ARG A 705 -18.44 9.18 15.29
N ALA A 706 -19.64 9.63 15.67
CA ALA A 706 -20.32 9.19 16.88
C ALA A 706 -20.58 7.68 16.86
N LEU A 707 -21.04 7.14 15.72
CA LEU A 707 -21.25 5.72 15.49
C LEU A 707 -19.94 4.92 15.61
N SER A 708 -18.84 5.42 15.03
CA SER A 708 -17.51 4.80 15.16
C SER A 708 -17.06 4.74 16.63
N VAL A 709 -17.26 5.81 17.39
CA VAL A 709 -16.94 5.84 18.84
C VAL A 709 -17.83 4.88 19.63
N ALA A 710 -19.13 4.82 19.35
CA ALA A 710 -20.05 3.88 19.99
C ALA A 710 -19.68 2.42 19.69
N HIS A 711 -19.37 2.09 18.43
CA HIS A 711 -18.88 0.76 18.05
C HIS A 711 -17.57 0.40 18.74
N LYS A 712 -16.62 1.34 18.91
CA LYS A 712 -15.40 1.09 19.69
C LYS A 712 -15.71 0.74 21.15
N LYS A 713 -16.63 1.46 21.80
CA LYS A 713 -17.09 1.13 23.16
C LYS A 713 -17.77 -0.24 23.21
N MET A 714 -18.64 -0.54 22.26
CA MET A 714 -19.30 -1.84 22.16
C MET A 714 -18.29 -2.98 21.99
N VAL A 715 -17.27 -2.81 21.15
CA VAL A 715 -16.18 -3.79 20.98
C VAL A 715 -15.40 -3.99 22.27
N ALA A 716 -15.12 -2.92 23.04
CA ALA A 716 -14.46 -3.04 24.34
C ALA A 716 -15.30 -3.88 25.33
N VAL A 717 -16.60 -3.58 25.43
CA VAL A 717 -17.53 -4.36 26.28
C VAL A 717 -17.61 -5.83 25.84
N LEU A 718 -17.68 -6.11 24.53
CA LEU A 718 -17.68 -7.46 23.99
C LEU A 718 -16.37 -8.21 24.29
N LYS A 719 -15.22 -7.53 24.24
CA LYS A 719 -13.92 -8.11 24.62
C LYS A 719 -13.89 -8.46 26.12
N ASP A 720 -14.41 -7.58 26.97
CA ASP A 720 -14.50 -7.83 28.41
C ASP A 720 -15.42 -9.01 28.73
N GLN A 721 -16.57 -9.10 28.04
CA GLN A 721 -17.48 -10.25 28.14
C GLN A 721 -16.81 -11.56 27.70
N LEU A 722 -16.03 -11.53 26.62
CA LEU A 722 -15.28 -12.71 26.15
C LEU A 722 -14.26 -13.18 27.21
N ILE A 723 -13.57 -12.24 27.87
CA ILE A 723 -12.60 -12.55 28.94
C ILE A 723 -13.32 -13.12 30.16
N LEU A 724 -14.47 -12.55 30.54
CA LEU A 724 -15.31 -13.05 31.65
C LEU A 724 -15.84 -14.46 31.36
N GLU A 725 -16.37 -14.72 30.17
CA GLU A 725 -16.76 -16.08 29.76
C GLU A 725 -15.59 -17.06 29.80
N GLY A 726 -14.40 -16.62 29.37
CA GLY A 726 -13.18 -17.42 29.44
C GLY A 726 -12.84 -17.82 30.87
N LYS A 727 -12.94 -16.87 31.82
CA LYS A 727 -12.74 -17.11 33.25
C LYS A 727 -13.80 -18.04 33.84
N ASP A 728 -15.07 -17.84 33.51
CA ASP A 728 -16.16 -18.70 33.98
C ASP A 728 -16.03 -20.14 33.47
N LYS A 729 -15.67 -20.32 32.20
CA LYS A 729 -15.37 -21.66 31.65
C LYS A 729 -14.20 -22.32 32.38
N HIS A 730 -13.15 -21.56 32.68
CA HIS A 730 -12.02 -22.06 33.47
C HIS A 730 -12.43 -22.47 34.88
N PHE A 731 -13.23 -21.63 35.55
CA PHE A 731 -13.76 -21.90 36.89
C PHE A 731 -14.64 -23.16 36.91
N LEU A 732 -15.55 -23.30 35.94
CA LEU A 732 -16.40 -24.47 35.80
C LEU A 732 -15.59 -25.74 35.51
N LEU A 733 -14.59 -25.66 34.63
CA LEU A 733 -13.68 -26.79 34.36
C LEU A 733 -12.93 -27.19 35.62
N GLN A 734 -12.39 -26.24 36.39
CA GLN A 734 -11.71 -26.51 37.65
C GLN A 734 -12.65 -27.21 38.66
N ARG A 735 -13.90 -26.73 38.79
CA ARG A 735 -14.93 -27.35 39.64
C ARG A 735 -15.27 -28.77 39.20
N VAL A 736 -15.37 -29.01 37.89
CA VAL A 736 -15.60 -30.34 37.32
C VAL A 736 -14.41 -31.27 37.59
N TYR A 737 -13.16 -30.78 37.49
CA TYR A 737 -11.97 -31.56 37.85
C TYR A 737 -11.92 -31.89 39.36
N GLU A 738 -12.29 -30.95 40.23
CA GLU A 738 -12.41 -31.19 41.68
C GLU A 738 -13.49 -32.23 41.99
N LEU A 739 -14.63 -32.17 41.30
CA LEU A 739 -15.72 -33.13 41.43
C LEU A 739 -15.36 -34.51 40.86
N GLN A 740 -14.65 -34.57 39.73
CA GLN A 740 -14.13 -35.82 39.18
C GLN A 740 -13.04 -36.42 40.07
N GLY A 741 -12.21 -35.59 40.69
CA GLY A 741 -11.22 -35.99 41.70
C GLY A 741 -11.85 -36.51 43.00
N THR A 742 -13.10 -36.13 43.30
CA THR A 742 -13.85 -36.57 44.49
C THR A 742 -14.79 -37.75 44.22
N THR A 743 -15.13 -38.06 42.96
CA THR A 743 -15.97 -39.23 42.59
C THR A 743 -15.26 -40.58 42.61
N ASP A 744 -14.06 -40.71 43.19
CA ASP A 744 -13.48 -42.02 43.51
C ASP A 744 -13.36 -42.23 45.04
N PRO A 745 -14.50 -42.29 45.78
CA PRO A 745 -14.51 -42.57 47.23
C PRO A 745 -13.92 -43.97 47.53
N THR A 746 -13.88 -44.84 46.53
CA THR A 746 -13.22 -46.15 46.57
C THR A 746 -11.70 -46.02 46.65
N ARG A 747 -11.09 -45.11 45.90
CA ARG A 747 -9.63 -44.92 45.88
C ARG A 747 -9.11 -44.15 47.10
N ALA A 748 -9.90 -43.22 47.66
CA ALA A 748 -9.57 -42.54 48.91
C ALA A 748 -9.66 -43.47 50.14
N LYS A 749 -10.70 -44.33 50.20
CA LYS A 749 -10.81 -45.37 51.23
C LYS A 749 -9.74 -46.45 51.10
N GLN A 750 -9.36 -46.83 49.87
CA GLN A 750 -8.23 -47.74 49.64
C GLN A 750 -6.89 -47.13 50.05
N LYS A 751 -6.62 -45.85 49.76
CA LYS A 751 -5.39 -45.18 50.20
C LYS A 751 -5.30 -45.03 51.71
N LYS A 752 -6.42 -44.73 52.40
CA LYS A 752 -6.47 -44.64 53.87
C LYS A 752 -6.28 -46.03 54.51
N ALA A 753 -6.97 -47.06 54.02
CA ALA A 753 -6.78 -48.44 54.47
C ALA A 753 -5.37 -49.00 54.18
N GLN A 754 -4.71 -48.55 53.11
CA GLN A 754 -3.35 -48.95 52.77
C GLN A 754 -2.28 -48.16 53.56
N ALA A 755 -2.56 -46.91 53.95
CA ALA A 755 -1.75 -46.14 54.88
C ALA A 755 -1.85 -46.70 56.31
N ASP A 756 -3.05 -47.05 56.76
CA ASP A 756 -3.29 -47.67 58.08
C ASP A 756 -2.66 -49.07 58.16
N ARG A 757 -2.70 -49.86 57.07
CA ARG A 757 -1.96 -51.14 56.97
C ARG A 757 -0.45 -50.97 56.96
N LYS A 758 0.09 -49.91 56.35
CA LYS A 758 1.53 -49.61 56.37
C LYS A 758 2.00 -49.10 57.74
N ALA A 759 1.19 -48.29 58.43
CA ALA A 759 1.45 -47.86 59.81
C ALA A 759 1.40 -49.03 60.80
N ALA A 760 0.44 -49.95 60.64
CA ALA A 760 0.35 -51.18 61.45
C ALA A 760 1.47 -52.20 61.15
N ALA A 761 2.03 -52.19 59.94
CA ALA A 761 3.20 -52.99 59.58
C ALA A 761 4.51 -52.39 60.12
N ALA A 762 4.64 -51.06 60.16
CA ALA A 762 5.80 -50.36 60.74
C ALA A 762 5.87 -50.53 62.27
N ALA A 763 4.74 -50.72 62.95
CA ALA A 763 4.67 -50.96 64.40
C ALA A 763 5.11 -52.38 64.83
N LYS A 764 5.43 -53.28 63.90
CA LYS A 764 5.86 -54.67 64.18
C LYS A 764 7.36 -54.93 64.01
N THR A 765 8.15 -53.90 63.69
CA THR A 765 9.60 -54.03 63.53
C THR A 765 10.34 -52.90 64.24
N THR A 766 10.52 -53.05 65.56
CA THR A 766 11.62 -52.42 66.30
C THR A 766 11.85 -53.15 67.63
N PRO A 767 13.07 -53.65 67.91
CA PRO A 767 13.54 -53.84 69.27
C PRO A 767 14.32 -52.60 69.75
N ASN A 768 13.99 -52.17 70.98
CA ASN A 768 14.69 -51.37 71.99
C ASN A 768 15.92 -50.49 71.64
N GLY A 769 15.92 -49.26 72.18
CA GLY A 769 17.15 -48.57 72.61
C GLY A 769 17.07 -47.03 72.78
N HIS A 770 16.89 -46.58 74.03
CA HIS A 770 17.38 -45.36 74.71
C HIS A 770 17.32 -43.92 74.16
N ASN A 771 16.63 -43.07 74.96
CA ASN A 771 17.03 -41.79 75.60
C ASN A 771 17.68 -40.64 74.79
N ASN A 772 17.00 -39.48 74.65
CA ASN A 772 17.17 -38.27 75.51
C ASN A 772 16.42 -37.03 74.96
N GLU A 773 15.79 -36.30 75.91
CA GLU A 773 15.49 -34.85 76.11
C GLU A 773 15.57 -33.86 74.90
N SER A 774 14.79 -32.77 74.75
CA SER A 774 14.31 -31.71 75.69
C SER A 774 13.23 -30.79 74.99
N PRO A 775 12.71 -29.69 75.60
CA PRO A 775 11.29 -29.26 75.54
C PRO A 775 10.92 -28.16 74.50
N PRO A 776 9.61 -27.83 74.31
CA PRO A 776 9.16 -26.78 73.40
C PRO A 776 8.93 -25.42 74.11
N PRO A 777 9.10 -24.31 73.40
CA PRO A 777 8.13 -23.20 73.47
C PRO A 777 8.00 -22.48 72.11
N ARG A 778 7.06 -21.60 71.77
CA ARG A 778 5.85 -20.98 72.35
C ARG A 778 5.16 -20.29 71.15
N VAL A 779 3.83 -20.20 71.17
CA VAL A 779 3.07 -19.24 70.33
C VAL A 779 2.89 -17.93 71.11
N PRO A 780 2.94 -16.77 70.44
CA PRO A 780 1.93 -15.72 70.67
C PRO A 780 1.46 -15.10 69.33
N SER A 781 0.17 -15.10 68.99
CA SER A 781 -0.90 -14.16 69.37
C SER A 781 -0.91 -12.81 68.62
N SER A 782 -2.00 -12.60 67.88
CA SER A 782 -2.77 -11.35 67.68
C SER A 782 -2.07 -10.05 67.26
N ALA A 783 -2.55 -9.44 66.17
CA ALA A 783 -3.17 -8.11 66.21
C ALA A 783 -3.80 -7.79 64.85
N TRP A 784 -5.11 -7.53 64.87
CA TRP A 784 -5.79 -6.72 63.87
C TRP A 784 -5.45 -5.27 64.15
N ASP A 785 -5.05 -4.50 63.14
CA ASP A 785 -5.17 -3.05 63.19
C ASP A 785 -5.60 -2.48 61.83
N ASN A 786 -6.60 -1.62 61.93
CA ASN A 786 -7.18 -0.81 60.87
C ASN A 786 -6.19 0.26 60.39
N ASN A 787 -6.14 0.52 59.09
CA ASN A 787 -5.99 1.90 58.62
C ASN A 787 -6.50 2.06 57.18
N THR A 788 -7.72 2.60 57.09
CA THR A 788 -8.29 3.23 55.91
C THR A 788 -7.76 4.67 55.79
N SER A 789 -7.13 5.01 54.67
CA SER A 789 -6.97 6.39 54.23
C SER A 789 -7.17 6.50 52.71
N HIS A 790 -8.10 7.38 52.34
CA HIS A 790 -8.43 7.82 50.98
C HIS A 790 -7.23 8.39 50.21
N PRO A 791 -7.32 8.45 48.87
CA PRO A 791 -6.82 9.62 48.14
C PRO A 791 -7.94 10.36 47.41
N ASN A 792 -7.96 11.67 47.66
CA ASN A 792 -8.78 12.68 47.02
C ASN A 792 -8.33 12.99 45.59
N SER A 793 -9.31 13.46 44.84
CA SER A 793 -9.30 14.21 43.59
C SER A 793 -8.33 15.41 43.52
N VAL A 794 -7.74 15.62 42.34
CA VAL A 794 -7.33 16.93 41.79
C VAL A 794 -7.58 16.83 40.26
N ASN A 795 -8.63 17.44 39.71
CA ASN A 795 -8.78 18.82 39.20
C ASN A 795 -7.91 19.14 37.97
N ASP A 796 -8.53 19.04 36.79
CA ASP A 796 -8.11 19.68 35.54
C ASP A 796 -9.00 20.91 35.30
N GLY A 797 -8.39 22.07 35.05
CA GLY A 797 -9.08 23.30 34.68
C GLY A 797 -8.11 24.32 34.06
N TRP A 798 -8.43 24.68 32.80
CA TRP A 798 -7.84 25.65 31.86
C TRP A 798 -6.73 25.16 30.93
#